data_AF-H5XVE9-F1
#
_entry.id   AF-H5XVE9-F1
#
_cell.length_a   1.000
_cell.length_b   1.000
_cell.length_c   1.000
_cell.angle_alpha   90.00
_cell.angle_beta   90.00
_cell.angle_gamma   90.00
#
_symmetry.space_group_name_H-M   'P 1'
#
loop_
_entity.id
_entity.type
_entity.pdbx_description
1 polymer ?
#
loop_
_entity_poly.entity_id
_entity_poly.type
_entity_poly.pdbx_seq_one_letter_code
_entity_poly.pdbx_strand_id
1 'polypeptide(L)'
;MKVQDAESLDLKVALYSDFYINNALFQLVFLNSPKGTAVSGQWINRDFIFKMQEVAEYFGVEFPDCLDFELFIETIRLRYATVNQLIDFNAVIRDFGSLTLSTKLIGTNRNYSFEMVFNQKLELSSLPIVGQFCDDGDGFLFKKIDLAYTANVEFVFSIVSELRIKKIPLDLSVDYRQSLKKQVKSLGLNAEQPKNTIYWLKIDKGFSVLYFSQIGVSLNGSDLKLYLDASFTIAMLRVDFYELYVSTSLKKLTDIGFGLGGLMVNVETKAFSLIGGLYKSQEEECLYNGLLGLTLSKYSFMALGSYGQLPGSGEMSFFAYLMIGAPMGGPPYFFVTGLALGFGINRTLKLPNLDGVRTFPLVAAAMGGSSALKPDTPPKAALSALSKSIVPIKGQYFFSAGIRFTSFGVLETFLLLNVELGNNVVISLLGLADASLPPKVSGLNPIARAELAIKAVIDIGAGEIIIMAALTDRSFLFHPSCKLTGGFALGFWFGGAYKGDFIVTIGGCHHPQFVNKHYPDIPALGVTWILNKNISVKGEAYFALTPTCMMAGGQLKLLFELGNLKAWFFAAAEFLMQWKPFFYSARVQVSVGVSYRISIFGIGKTFKVEMGAGLSLWGPDFSCEVYIDWYILSFTIGYNNKNDRKPKPIEWGEFAESFIPESTQKSKAASQIPLPIKGKKAAAESASLGTVLSKTSVSGGLLGEYKTSLGEPAYIVDGYNAAFSVDQKTPCSKLYYNGSLVFEFGKSFGIVPMAVSSVTIEQKVSVYKKGQTTKTAKLFATPSLKNVPSALWGNTDPGINGELLTDAPMGMQLNASNFAEVLHIIPSQGAYKESVLSQRESITKEIRYIRPNFIDPKHYDEEEDVVMETIQKTITENERRNNIIEETSFNFGTWNFARFKQIGDNPRAVFFTAPKLRTEGSLEMQVIRQ
;
A
#
# COMPACT_ATOMS: atom_id res chain seq x y z
N MET A 1 32.02 61.08 -31.71
CA MET A 1 30.57 61.25 -31.92
C MET A 1 30.34 62.16 -33.14
N LYS A 2 29.91 61.65 -34.31
CA LYS A 2 29.55 62.49 -35.47
C LYS A 2 28.06 62.33 -35.77
N VAL A 3 27.31 63.43 -35.61
CA VAL A 3 26.04 63.81 -36.29
C VAL A 3 24.84 62.84 -36.26
N GLN A 4 24.98 61.54 -35.99
CA GLN A 4 23.87 60.58 -36.05
C GLN A 4 22.81 60.76 -34.94
N ASP A 5 23.15 61.33 -33.78
CA ASP A 5 22.18 61.56 -32.70
C ASP A 5 21.26 62.79 -32.91
N ALA A 6 21.57 63.64 -33.89
CA ALA A 6 20.83 64.88 -34.16
C ALA A 6 19.62 64.67 -35.11
N GLU A 7 19.65 63.63 -35.94
CA GLU A 7 18.65 63.43 -37.01
C GLU A 7 17.29 62.91 -36.51
N SER A 8 17.20 62.31 -35.32
CA SER A 8 15.95 61.66 -34.86
C SER A 8 14.96 62.56 -34.11
N LEU A 9 15.34 63.77 -33.69
CA LEU A 9 14.55 64.59 -32.75
C LEU A 9 14.55 66.11 -33.02
N ASP A 10 15.01 66.55 -34.20
CA ASP A 10 15.06 67.98 -34.56
C ASP A 10 15.92 68.81 -33.56
N LEU A 11 17.04 68.23 -33.12
CA LEU A 11 17.90 68.74 -32.05
C LEU A 11 19.14 69.47 -32.61
N LYS A 12 19.49 70.63 -32.05
CA LYS A 12 20.75 71.35 -32.36
C LYS A 12 21.79 71.11 -31.27
N VAL A 13 23.05 70.89 -31.66
CA VAL A 13 24.19 70.80 -30.72
C VAL A 13 24.42 72.17 -30.10
N ALA A 14 24.25 72.26 -28.77
CA ALA A 14 24.44 73.49 -28.00
C ALA A 14 25.85 73.56 -27.38
N LEU A 15 26.42 72.42 -26.96
CA LEU A 15 27.77 72.33 -26.38
C LEU A 15 28.36 70.95 -26.66
N TYR A 16 29.66 70.88 -26.96
CA TYR A 16 30.43 69.64 -27.09
C TYR A 16 31.72 69.77 -26.31
N SER A 17 32.08 68.75 -25.52
CA SER A 17 33.32 68.71 -24.75
C SER A 17 33.89 67.30 -24.71
N ASP A 18 35.21 67.19 -24.87
CA ASP A 18 35.96 65.96 -24.67
C ASP A 18 36.95 66.16 -23.52
N PHE A 19 37.01 65.24 -22.56
CA PHE A 19 37.99 65.25 -21.48
C PHE A 19 38.35 63.84 -21.04
N TYR A 20 39.52 63.67 -20.43
CA TYR A 20 39.97 62.37 -19.92
C TYR A 20 39.82 62.33 -18.40
N ILE A 21 39.29 61.23 -17.87
CA ILE A 21 39.42 60.88 -16.44
C ILE A 21 40.34 59.67 -16.37
N ASN A 22 41.49 59.81 -15.73
CA ASN A 22 42.64 58.90 -15.84
C ASN A 22 43.02 58.67 -17.32
N ASN A 23 43.00 57.42 -17.79
CA ASN A 23 43.32 57.04 -19.17
C ASN A 23 42.06 56.86 -20.06
N ALA A 24 40.87 57.19 -19.56
CA ALA A 24 39.62 56.95 -20.26
C ALA A 24 39.01 58.24 -20.82
N LEU A 25 38.60 58.22 -22.09
CA LEU A 25 38.00 59.35 -22.79
C LEU A 25 36.52 59.48 -22.46
N PHE A 26 36.11 60.68 -22.05
CA PHE A 26 34.72 61.08 -21.84
C PHE A 26 34.35 62.15 -22.88
N GLN A 27 33.26 61.92 -23.59
CA GLN A 27 32.70 62.86 -24.57
C GLN A 27 31.32 63.29 -24.08
N LEU A 28 31.04 64.59 -24.02
CA LEU A 28 29.77 65.13 -23.54
C LEU A 28 29.19 66.06 -24.60
N VAL A 29 27.92 65.84 -24.95
CA VAL A 29 27.16 66.63 -25.92
C VAL A 29 25.87 67.12 -25.26
N PHE A 30 25.67 68.43 -25.26
CA PHE A 30 24.38 69.03 -24.93
C PHE A 30 23.64 69.37 -26.22
N LEU A 31 22.39 68.93 -26.29
CA LEU A 31 21.48 69.11 -27.41
C LEU A 31 20.27 69.92 -26.94
N ASN A 32 19.79 70.85 -27.77
CA ASN A 32 18.63 71.68 -27.43
C ASN A 32 17.63 71.71 -28.60
N SER A 33 16.33 71.55 -28.31
CA SER A 33 15.23 71.80 -29.25
C SER A 33 14.08 72.55 -28.56
N PRO A 34 13.12 73.11 -29.33
CA PRO A 34 11.93 73.77 -28.77
C PRO A 34 11.07 72.84 -27.90
N LYS A 35 11.20 71.53 -28.07
CA LYS A 35 10.43 70.53 -27.33
C LYS A 35 11.12 70.11 -26.03
N GLY A 36 12.42 70.37 -25.86
CA GLY A 36 13.19 70.11 -24.64
C GLY A 36 14.71 70.04 -24.86
N THR A 37 15.46 69.92 -23.77
CA THR A 37 16.92 69.71 -23.75
C THR A 37 17.26 68.22 -23.60
N ALA A 38 18.37 67.80 -24.22
CA ALA A 38 18.95 66.48 -24.02
C ALA A 38 20.46 66.58 -23.75
N VAL A 39 20.96 65.75 -22.85
CA VAL A 39 22.40 65.62 -22.53
C VAL A 39 22.80 64.20 -22.88
N SER A 40 23.88 64.04 -23.65
CA SER A 40 24.46 62.73 -23.94
C SER A 40 25.92 62.71 -23.54
N GLY A 41 26.32 61.73 -22.71
CA GLY A 41 27.70 61.43 -22.40
C GLY A 41 28.09 60.08 -22.99
N GLN A 42 29.28 59.97 -23.57
CA GLN A 42 29.90 58.72 -23.96
C GLN A 42 31.19 58.55 -23.16
N TRP A 43 31.39 57.36 -22.61
CA TRP A 43 32.63 56.97 -21.98
C TRP A 43 33.15 55.66 -22.57
N ILE A 44 34.45 55.62 -22.86
CA ILE A 44 35.14 54.44 -23.42
C ILE A 44 36.12 53.95 -22.36
N ASN A 45 35.94 52.72 -21.90
CA ASN A 45 36.74 52.11 -20.85
C ASN A 45 37.18 50.70 -21.27
N ARG A 46 38.30 50.20 -20.76
CA ARG A 46 38.75 48.85 -21.07
C ARG A 46 38.84 47.92 -19.85
N ASP A 47 38.87 48.41 -18.62
CA ASP A 47 39.33 47.54 -17.50
C ASP A 47 38.49 47.57 -16.20
N PHE A 48 37.27 48.14 -16.17
CA PHE A 48 36.42 48.10 -14.96
C PHE A 48 35.14 47.27 -15.12
N ILE A 49 34.82 46.49 -14.08
CA ILE A 49 33.59 45.72 -13.92
C ILE A 49 32.56 46.61 -13.21
N PHE A 50 31.32 46.61 -13.67
CA PHE A 50 30.20 47.28 -13.01
C PHE A 50 29.16 46.27 -12.54
N LYS A 51 28.60 46.51 -11.36
CA LYS A 51 27.35 45.85 -10.93
C LYS A 51 26.15 46.67 -11.39
N MET A 52 25.13 46.00 -11.90
CA MET A 52 23.93 46.69 -12.41
C MET A 52 23.17 47.43 -11.31
N GLN A 53 23.17 46.93 -10.07
CA GLN A 53 22.55 47.65 -8.95
C GLN A 53 23.28 48.95 -8.61
N GLU A 54 24.63 48.96 -8.67
CA GLU A 54 25.42 50.19 -8.45
C GLU A 54 25.05 51.25 -9.47
N VAL A 55 24.87 50.86 -10.74
CA VAL A 55 24.40 51.78 -11.80
C VAL A 55 22.97 52.23 -11.53
N ALA A 56 22.09 51.32 -11.10
CA ALA A 56 20.67 51.60 -10.85
C ALA A 56 20.44 52.57 -9.67
N GLU A 57 21.23 52.45 -8.60
CA GLU A 57 21.19 53.34 -7.44
C GLU A 57 21.41 54.81 -7.83
N TYR A 58 22.34 55.08 -8.76
CA TYR A 58 22.57 56.44 -9.27
C TYR A 58 21.35 57.02 -10.02
N PHE A 59 20.44 56.18 -10.52
CA PHE A 59 19.23 56.59 -11.21
C PHE A 59 17.96 56.47 -10.34
N GLY A 60 18.09 56.11 -9.07
CA GLY A 60 16.96 55.89 -8.16
C GLY A 60 16.07 54.71 -8.59
N VAL A 61 16.64 53.71 -9.25
CA VAL A 61 15.95 52.51 -9.73
C VAL A 61 16.38 51.33 -8.87
N GLU A 62 15.42 50.60 -8.33
CA GLU A 62 15.69 49.37 -7.60
C GLU A 62 15.35 48.20 -8.53
N PHE A 63 16.37 47.52 -9.06
CA PHE A 63 16.13 46.30 -9.81
C PHE A 63 15.83 45.13 -8.84
N PRO A 64 15.02 44.15 -9.27
CA PRO A 64 14.95 42.87 -8.59
C PRO A 64 16.35 42.25 -8.45
N ASP A 65 16.64 41.62 -7.30
CA ASP A 65 17.93 40.96 -7.02
C ASP A 65 18.42 40.01 -8.12
N CYS A 66 17.51 39.46 -8.93
CA CYS A 66 17.85 38.57 -10.04
C CYS A 66 18.51 39.26 -11.24
N LEU A 67 18.54 40.59 -11.28
CA LEU A 67 19.08 41.40 -12.39
C LEU A 67 20.34 42.18 -12.01
N ASP A 68 20.97 41.87 -10.88
CA ASP A 68 22.24 42.48 -10.49
C ASP A 68 23.42 41.77 -11.19
N PHE A 69 23.62 42.08 -12.47
CA PHE A 69 24.69 41.52 -13.32
C PHE A 69 26.04 42.19 -13.04
N GLU A 70 27.12 41.41 -13.03
CA GLU A 70 28.49 41.92 -13.19
C GLU A 70 28.88 41.99 -14.67
N LEU A 71 29.14 43.19 -15.20
CA LEU A 71 29.40 43.41 -16.63
C LEU A 71 30.72 44.15 -16.87
N PHE A 72 31.50 43.65 -17.84
CA PHE A 72 32.67 44.35 -18.38
C PHE A 72 32.23 45.33 -19.48
N ILE A 73 32.11 46.60 -19.14
CA ILE A 73 31.62 47.64 -20.05
C ILE A 73 32.81 48.26 -20.81
N GLU A 74 32.86 48.05 -22.13
CA GLU A 74 33.89 48.64 -22.99
C GLU A 74 33.56 50.07 -23.42
N THR A 75 32.28 50.35 -23.60
CA THR A 75 31.80 51.69 -23.91
C THR A 75 30.45 51.84 -23.29
N ILE A 76 30.18 52.99 -22.69
CA ILE A 76 28.88 53.35 -22.13
C ILE A 76 28.46 54.66 -22.80
N ARG A 77 27.18 54.81 -23.06
CA ARG A 77 26.56 56.06 -23.45
C ARG A 77 25.35 56.28 -22.58
N LEU A 78 25.33 57.41 -21.90
CA LEU A 78 24.17 57.88 -21.19
C LEU A 78 23.54 59.00 -22.01
N ARG A 79 22.21 58.98 -22.15
CA ARG A 79 21.44 60.09 -22.69
C ARG A 79 20.28 60.38 -21.76
N TYR A 80 20.14 61.63 -21.36
CA TYR A 80 18.96 62.13 -20.66
C TYR A 80 18.24 63.13 -21.54
N ALA A 81 16.94 62.94 -21.77
CA ALA A 81 16.10 63.90 -22.45
C ALA A 81 14.96 64.36 -21.53
N THR A 82 14.80 65.67 -21.41
CA THR A 82 13.73 66.28 -20.58
C THR A 82 12.33 65.95 -21.09
N VAL A 83 12.18 65.71 -22.40
CA VAL A 83 10.93 65.28 -23.02
C VAL A 83 10.61 63.84 -22.60
N ASN A 84 9.51 63.67 -21.86
CA ASN A 84 9.08 62.39 -21.23
C ASN A 84 10.01 61.84 -20.13
N GLN A 85 10.95 62.66 -19.62
CA GLN A 85 11.98 62.24 -18.66
C GLN A 85 12.70 60.94 -19.08
N LEU A 86 13.04 60.84 -20.36
CA LEU A 86 13.69 59.67 -20.93
C LEU A 86 15.15 59.60 -20.45
N ILE A 87 15.54 58.47 -19.87
CA ILE A 87 16.95 58.14 -19.66
C ILE A 87 17.24 56.91 -20.52
N ASP A 88 18.16 57.03 -21.47
CA ASP A 88 18.69 55.93 -22.25
C ASP A 88 20.14 55.67 -21.86
N PHE A 89 20.44 54.41 -21.62
CA PHE A 89 21.75 53.91 -21.29
C PHE A 89 22.09 52.85 -22.34
N ASN A 90 23.15 53.06 -23.11
CA ASN A 90 23.61 52.13 -24.13
C ASN A 90 25.05 51.74 -23.84
N ALA A 91 25.30 50.48 -23.55
CA ALA A 91 26.62 49.94 -23.26
C ALA A 91 27.03 48.89 -24.31
N VAL A 92 28.33 48.80 -24.59
CA VAL A 92 28.95 47.68 -25.29
C VAL A 92 29.68 46.84 -24.24
N ILE A 93 29.30 45.57 -24.12
CA ILE A 93 29.86 44.61 -23.18
C ILE A 93 30.83 43.71 -23.95
N ARG A 94 32.08 43.62 -23.47
CA ARG A 94 33.20 42.95 -24.16
C ARG A 94 32.85 41.60 -24.77
N ASP A 95 32.16 40.76 -24.00
CA ASP A 95 31.89 39.36 -24.36
C ASP A 95 30.41 39.07 -24.70
N PHE A 96 29.53 40.08 -24.60
CA PHE A 96 28.08 39.91 -24.70
C PHE A 96 27.37 40.92 -25.62
N GLY A 97 28.08 41.78 -26.36
CA GLY A 97 27.45 42.63 -27.38
C GLY A 97 26.91 43.96 -26.83
N SER A 98 25.69 44.35 -27.19
CA SER A 98 25.11 45.65 -26.81
C SER A 98 24.02 45.52 -25.75
N LEU A 99 24.07 46.37 -24.74
CA LEU A 99 23.09 46.51 -23.69
C LEU A 99 22.41 47.87 -23.78
N THR A 100 21.09 47.89 -23.84
CA THR A 100 20.26 49.08 -23.83
C THR A 100 19.35 49.04 -22.61
N LEU A 101 19.43 50.05 -21.74
CA LEU A 101 18.48 50.28 -20.67
C LEU A 101 17.81 51.62 -20.94
N SER A 102 16.50 51.62 -21.13
CA SER A 102 15.70 52.83 -21.32
C SER A 102 14.64 52.93 -20.24
N THR A 103 14.40 54.14 -19.75
CA THR A 103 13.28 54.43 -18.86
C THR A 103 12.53 55.66 -19.32
N LYS A 104 11.20 55.55 -19.32
CA LYS A 104 10.29 56.61 -19.75
C LYS A 104 9.11 56.70 -18.79
N LEU A 105 8.71 57.92 -18.47
CA LEU A 105 7.49 58.16 -17.70
C LEU A 105 6.28 58.11 -18.64
N ILE A 106 5.32 57.21 -18.35
CA ILE A 106 4.06 57.09 -19.10
C ILE A 106 2.89 57.22 -18.10
N GLY A 107 2.23 58.37 -18.09
CA GLY A 107 1.24 58.68 -17.06
C GLY A 107 1.90 58.85 -15.68
N THR A 108 1.46 58.07 -14.68
CA THR A 108 2.04 58.05 -13.32
C THR A 108 3.08 56.95 -13.10
N ASN A 109 3.21 55.99 -14.02
CA ASN A 109 4.10 54.86 -13.88
C ASN A 109 5.35 55.05 -14.75
N ARG A 110 6.50 54.68 -14.19
CA ARG A 110 7.76 54.67 -14.90
C ARG A 110 7.99 53.27 -15.47
N ASN A 111 8.13 53.21 -16.79
CA ASN A 111 8.44 51.96 -17.49
C ASN A 111 9.94 51.84 -17.63
N TYR A 112 10.44 50.64 -17.41
CA TYR A 112 11.83 50.26 -17.59
C TYR A 112 11.89 49.19 -18.66
N SER A 113 12.73 49.40 -19.66
CA SER A 113 13.02 48.43 -20.71
C SER A 113 14.51 48.20 -20.73
N PHE A 114 14.89 46.93 -20.63
CA PHE A 114 16.24 46.44 -20.70
C PHE A 114 16.30 45.49 -21.89
N GLU A 115 17.21 45.71 -22.81
CA GLU A 115 17.47 44.87 -23.97
C GLU A 115 18.97 44.56 -24.01
N MET A 116 19.32 43.29 -23.97
CA MET A 116 20.68 42.83 -24.17
C MET A 116 20.74 42.01 -25.46
N VAL A 117 21.42 42.54 -26.47
CA VAL A 117 21.64 41.88 -27.75
C VAL A 117 23.02 41.25 -27.74
N PHE A 118 23.04 39.93 -27.79
CA PHE A 118 24.25 39.10 -27.83
C PHE A 118 24.08 38.08 -28.95
N ASN A 119 25.17 37.74 -29.63
CA ASN A 119 25.13 36.80 -30.74
C ASN A 119 25.98 35.57 -30.40
N GLN A 120 25.44 34.72 -29.52
CA GLN A 120 26.14 33.51 -29.08
C GLN A 120 25.60 32.29 -29.83
N LYS A 121 26.52 31.45 -30.31
CA LYS A 121 26.19 30.27 -31.12
C LYS A 121 26.63 28.99 -30.40
N LEU A 122 25.70 28.06 -30.25
CA LEU A 122 25.97 26.70 -29.81
C LEU A 122 25.77 25.77 -31.00
N GLU A 123 26.87 25.28 -31.59
CA GLU A 123 26.84 24.36 -32.74
C GLU A 123 26.64 22.92 -32.27
N LEU A 124 25.67 22.21 -32.85
CA LEU A 124 25.45 20.79 -32.55
C LEU A 124 26.63 19.92 -33.03
N SER A 125 27.34 20.34 -34.08
CA SER A 125 28.57 19.67 -34.57
C SER A 125 29.72 19.70 -33.55
N SER A 126 29.70 20.64 -32.61
CA SER A 126 30.70 20.73 -31.54
C SER A 126 30.44 19.75 -30.38
N LEU A 127 29.30 19.05 -30.38
CA LEU A 127 28.95 18.13 -29.30
C LEU A 127 29.79 16.84 -29.38
N PRO A 128 30.34 16.35 -28.25
CA PRO A 128 31.10 15.11 -28.23
C PRO A 128 30.21 13.93 -28.63
N ILE A 129 30.75 12.97 -29.39
CA ILE A 129 30.10 11.73 -29.87
C ILE A 129 29.01 11.95 -30.92
N VAL A 130 28.10 12.91 -30.70
CA VAL A 130 26.93 13.19 -31.56
C VAL A 130 27.21 14.22 -32.66
N GLY A 131 28.17 15.12 -32.46
CA GLY A 131 28.43 16.22 -33.37
C GLY A 131 28.84 15.79 -34.78
N GLN A 132 29.54 14.65 -34.90
CA GLN A 132 29.91 14.06 -36.20
C GLN A 132 28.72 13.64 -37.08
N PHE A 133 27.51 13.54 -36.50
CA PHE A 133 26.28 13.21 -37.22
C PHE A 133 25.39 14.42 -37.49
N CYS A 134 25.84 15.62 -37.10
CA CYS A 134 25.13 16.89 -37.28
C CYS A 134 25.79 17.69 -38.40
N ASP A 135 25.00 18.45 -39.15
CA ASP A 135 25.53 19.32 -40.21
C ASP A 135 26.20 20.56 -39.61
N ASP A 136 27.31 21.00 -40.20
CA ASP A 136 27.95 22.27 -39.83
C ASP A 136 26.96 23.44 -39.98
N GLY A 137 26.79 24.19 -38.89
CA GLY A 137 25.88 25.32 -38.81
C GLY A 137 24.53 25.03 -38.14
N ASP A 138 24.21 23.78 -37.88
CA ASP A 138 23.06 23.41 -37.04
C ASP A 138 23.36 23.68 -35.57
N GLY A 139 22.40 24.26 -34.85
CA GLY A 139 22.69 24.84 -33.54
C GLY A 139 21.69 25.85 -33.04
N PHE A 140 21.89 26.28 -31.80
CA PHE A 140 21.18 27.41 -31.21
C PHE A 140 21.95 28.69 -31.47
N LEU A 141 21.25 29.69 -31.97
CA LEU A 141 21.70 31.06 -32.09
C LEU A 141 20.91 31.89 -31.10
N PHE A 142 21.53 32.28 -29.99
CA PHE A 142 20.92 33.22 -29.06
C PHE A 142 21.09 34.63 -29.63
N LYS A 143 19.98 35.36 -29.77
CA LYS A 143 19.92 36.67 -30.44
C LYS A 143 19.79 37.83 -29.45
N LYS A 144 18.89 37.72 -28.46
CA LYS A 144 18.69 38.75 -27.44
C LYS A 144 17.91 38.29 -26.21
N ILE A 145 18.09 39.03 -25.11
CA ILE A 145 17.27 39.00 -23.90
C ILE A 145 16.58 40.36 -23.78
N ASP A 146 15.26 40.36 -23.65
CA ASP A 146 14.47 41.54 -23.35
C ASP A 146 13.86 41.44 -21.97
N LEU A 147 13.78 42.57 -21.27
CA LEU A 147 13.11 42.68 -19.99
C LEU A 147 12.35 43.99 -19.93
N ALA A 148 11.06 43.90 -19.60
CA ALA A 148 10.20 45.04 -19.39
C ALA A 148 9.64 44.99 -17.97
N TYR A 149 9.85 46.07 -17.22
CA TYR A 149 9.35 46.21 -15.86
C TYR A 149 8.54 47.49 -15.75
N THR A 150 7.31 47.36 -15.26
CA THR A 150 6.45 48.50 -14.93
C THR A 150 6.02 48.35 -13.48
N ALA A 151 6.45 49.29 -12.64
CA ALA A 151 6.16 49.27 -11.21
C ALA A 151 4.65 49.10 -10.94
N ASN A 152 4.30 48.14 -10.07
CA ASN A 152 2.92 47.79 -9.69
C ASN A 152 2.00 47.30 -10.84
N VAL A 153 2.55 46.98 -12.02
CA VAL A 153 1.77 46.47 -13.17
C VAL A 153 2.23 45.06 -13.54
N GLU A 154 3.41 44.91 -14.14
CA GLU A 154 3.89 43.63 -14.65
C GLU A 154 5.41 43.62 -14.83
N PHE A 155 5.95 42.40 -14.84
CA PHE A 155 7.32 42.05 -15.20
C PHE A 155 7.26 41.08 -16.39
N VAL A 156 7.99 41.38 -17.46
CA VAL A 156 8.11 40.53 -18.64
C VAL A 156 9.59 40.28 -18.89
N PHE A 157 9.96 39.01 -19.07
CA PHE A 157 11.29 38.59 -19.49
C PHE A 157 11.15 37.74 -20.74
N SER A 158 11.86 38.09 -21.80
CA SER A 158 11.84 37.38 -23.08
C SER A 158 13.24 36.95 -23.49
N ILE A 159 13.40 35.68 -23.87
CA ILE A 159 14.60 35.19 -24.55
C ILE A 159 14.25 34.93 -26.01
N VAL A 160 15.00 35.54 -26.92
CA VAL A 160 14.90 35.31 -28.36
C VAL A 160 16.11 34.51 -28.82
N SER A 161 15.85 33.32 -29.32
CA SER A 161 16.85 32.47 -29.97
C SER A 161 16.30 31.92 -31.29
N GLU A 162 17.19 31.38 -32.11
CA GLU A 162 16.88 30.69 -33.36
C GLU A 162 17.58 29.35 -33.33
N LEU A 163 16.81 28.27 -33.47
CA LEU A 163 17.34 26.94 -33.65
C LEU A 163 17.48 26.70 -35.15
N ARG A 164 18.71 26.55 -35.65
CA ARG A 164 18.98 26.16 -37.04
C ARG A 164 19.14 24.67 -37.14
N ILE A 165 18.42 24.08 -38.11
CA ILE A 165 18.42 22.65 -38.30
C ILE A 165 18.36 22.30 -39.78
N LYS A 166 19.31 21.50 -40.27
CA LYS A 166 19.62 21.36 -41.70
C LYS A 166 19.73 22.73 -42.38
N LYS A 167 20.27 23.72 -41.66
CA LYS A 167 20.33 25.13 -42.07
C LYS A 167 18.97 25.83 -42.25
N ILE A 168 17.87 25.21 -41.80
CA ILE A 168 16.53 25.82 -41.77
C ILE A 168 16.34 26.48 -40.38
N PRO A 169 16.03 27.79 -40.33
CA PRO A 169 15.82 28.48 -39.05
C PRO A 169 14.44 28.17 -38.47
N LEU A 170 14.40 27.95 -37.16
CA LEU A 170 13.20 27.89 -36.32
C LEU A 170 13.34 28.94 -35.22
N ASP A 171 12.54 30.01 -35.27
CA ASP A 171 12.55 31.03 -34.22
C ASP A 171 11.94 30.49 -32.92
N LEU A 172 12.67 30.67 -31.83
CA LEU A 172 12.30 30.27 -30.47
C LEU A 172 12.29 31.52 -29.59
N SER A 173 11.09 32.06 -29.34
CA SER A 173 10.89 33.17 -28.40
C SER A 173 10.13 32.68 -27.18
N VAL A 174 10.74 32.82 -26.00
CA VAL A 174 10.12 32.44 -24.72
C VAL A 174 9.81 33.71 -23.94
N ASP A 175 8.52 33.97 -23.72
CA ASP A 175 8.03 35.10 -22.90
C ASP A 175 7.60 34.59 -21.52
N TYR A 176 8.34 34.97 -20.48
CA TYR A 176 7.92 34.85 -19.08
C TYR A 176 7.22 36.13 -18.65
N ARG A 177 5.97 36.04 -18.18
CA ARG A 177 5.18 37.20 -17.72
C ARG A 177 4.67 36.99 -16.30
N GLN A 178 4.90 37.97 -15.44
CA GLN A 178 4.45 38.00 -14.06
C GLN A 178 3.66 39.29 -13.76
N SER A 179 2.45 39.17 -13.23
CA SER A 179 1.66 40.32 -12.77
C SER A 179 2.15 40.79 -11.40
N LEU A 180 2.37 42.09 -11.26
CA LEU A 180 2.85 42.73 -10.02
C LEU A 180 1.74 43.46 -9.26
N LYS A 181 0.48 43.35 -9.70
CA LYS A 181 -0.67 43.90 -8.97
C LYS A 181 -0.86 43.14 -7.66
N LYS A 182 -0.95 43.86 -6.53
CA LYS A 182 -1.44 43.29 -5.26
C LYS A 182 -2.80 42.64 -5.50
N GLN A 183 -2.86 41.31 -5.44
CA GLN A 183 -4.14 40.61 -5.42
C GLN A 183 -4.91 41.07 -4.19
N VAL A 184 -6.10 41.62 -4.40
CA VAL A 184 -7.09 41.74 -3.33
C VAL A 184 -7.40 40.32 -2.88
N LYS A 185 -7.11 40.00 -1.62
CA LYS A 185 -7.53 38.75 -0.97
C LYS A 185 -9.05 38.60 -1.12
N SER A 186 -9.51 37.80 -2.08
CA SER A 186 -10.75 37.08 -1.91
C SER A 186 -10.46 35.94 -0.93
N LEU A 187 -11.15 35.91 0.22
CA LEU A 187 -11.13 34.75 1.12
C LEU A 187 -11.68 33.54 0.36
N GLY A 188 -10.77 32.70 -0.13
CA GLY A 188 -11.01 31.40 -0.73
C GLY A 188 -9.69 30.64 -0.68
N LEU A 189 -9.72 29.41 -0.18
CA LEU A 189 -8.55 28.58 0.09
C LEU A 189 -7.61 28.44 -1.12
N ASN A 190 -6.31 28.35 -0.80
CA ASN A 190 -5.15 28.04 -1.67
C ASN A 190 -4.55 29.21 -2.44
N ALA A 191 -3.81 30.07 -1.74
CA ALA A 191 -2.64 30.71 -2.34
C ALA A 191 -1.48 29.69 -2.30
N GLU A 192 -1.38 28.84 -3.32
CA GLU A 192 -0.14 28.07 -3.56
C GLU A 192 0.98 29.08 -3.85
N GLN A 193 2.12 28.95 -3.16
CA GLN A 193 3.36 29.59 -3.60
C GLN A 193 3.64 29.18 -5.05
N PRO A 194 4.22 30.05 -5.90
CA PRO A 194 4.49 29.70 -7.30
C PRO A 194 5.40 28.48 -7.34
N LYS A 195 4.83 27.32 -7.66
CA LYS A 195 5.57 26.08 -7.93
C LYS A 195 6.57 26.38 -9.05
N ASN A 196 7.82 25.91 -8.89
CA ASN A 196 8.85 25.87 -9.93
C ASN A 196 8.26 25.27 -11.21
N THR A 197 7.78 26.11 -12.13
CA THR A 197 7.09 25.66 -13.34
C THR A 197 8.03 25.87 -14.51
N ILE A 198 8.51 24.76 -15.08
CA ILE A 198 9.28 24.79 -16.33
C ILE A 198 8.32 25.14 -17.46
N TYR A 199 8.63 26.19 -18.22
CA TYR A 199 7.88 26.59 -19.40
C TYR A 199 8.36 25.79 -20.60
N TRP A 200 7.57 24.80 -21.03
CA TRP A 200 7.90 23.92 -22.15
C TRP A 200 7.35 24.45 -23.48
N LEU A 201 8.21 24.45 -24.48
CA LEU A 201 7.90 24.68 -25.88
C LEU A 201 8.12 23.37 -26.66
N LYS A 202 7.07 22.87 -27.31
CA LYS A 202 7.15 21.65 -28.13
C LYS A 202 7.86 21.93 -29.44
N ILE A 203 8.77 21.05 -29.79
CA ILE A 203 9.51 21.07 -31.06
C ILE A 203 9.03 19.91 -31.93
N ASP A 204 9.05 18.68 -31.37
CA ASP A 204 8.68 17.43 -32.02
C ASP A 204 9.31 17.24 -33.43
N LYS A 205 10.64 17.31 -33.49
CA LYS A 205 11.40 17.20 -34.75
C LYS A 205 12.57 16.23 -34.64
N GLY A 206 12.76 15.41 -35.68
CA GLY A 206 13.86 14.45 -35.82
C GLY A 206 14.91 14.89 -36.85
N PHE A 207 16.18 14.60 -36.55
CA PHE A 207 17.38 15.02 -37.31
C PHE A 207 18.40 13.91 -37.35
N SER A 208 18.46 13.16 -38.46
CA SER A 208 19.39 12.04 -38.60
C SER A 208 19.19 11.05 -37.43
N VAL A 209 20.17 10.97 -36.54
CA VAL A 209 20.19 10.15 -35.33
C VAL A 209 19.62 10.86 -34.10
N LEU A 210 19.33 12.16 -34.13
CA LEU A 210 18.78 12.94 -33.01
C LEU A 210 17.27 13.20 -33.18
N TYR A 211 16.57 13.45 -32.07
CA TYR A 211 15.19 13.93 -32.05
C TYR A 211 15.00 14.86 -30.85
N PHE A 212 14.46 16.04 -31.09
CA PHE A 212 14.12 17.01 -30.05
C PHE A 212 12.60 17.02 -29.85
N SER A 213 12.19 16.68 -28.63
CA SER A 213 10.79 16.66 -28.22
C SER A 213 10.33 18.06 -27.83
N GLN A 214 11.01 18.67 -26.86
CA GLN A 214 10.64 19.96 -26.29
C GLN A 214 11.85 20.65 -25.63
N ILE A 215 11.78 21.98 -25.56
CA ILE A 215 12.73 22.82 -24.81
C ILE A 215 11.98 23.49 -23.68
N GLY A 216 12.60 23.52 -22.50
CA GLY A 216 12.03 24.12 -21.31
C GLY A 216 12.86 25.30 -20.82
N VAL A 217 12.24 26.29 -20.20
CA VAL A 217 12.95 27.36 -19.47
C VAL A 217 12.37 27.49 -18.07
N SER A 218 13.22 27.58 -17.06
CA SER A 218 12.82 27.98 -15.70
C SER A 218 13.73 29.08 -15.17
N LEU A 219 13.14 30.05 -14.47
CA LEU A 219 13.86 31.07 -13.72
C LEU A 219 13.40 31.01 -12.26
N ASN A 220 14.31 30.70 -11.34
CA ASN A 220 14.03 30.69 -9.91
C ASN A 220 15.02 31.64 -9.20
N GLY A 221 14.54 32.80 -8.75
CA GLY A 221 15.44 33.87 -8.30
C GLY A 221 16.38 34.31 -9.44
N SER A 222 17.68 34.16 -9.24
CA SER A 222 18.71 34.42 -10.27
C SER A 222 19.07 33.18 -11.10
N ASP A 223 18.58 31.99 -10.77
CA ASP A 223 19.01 30.76 -11.43
C ASP A 223 18.16 30.51 -12.68
N LEU A 224 18.79 30.70 -13.84
CA LEU A 224 18.23 30.39 -15.14
C LEU A 224 18.59 28.96 -15.52
N LYS A 225 17.59 28.14 -15.87
CA LYS A 225 17.80 26.79 -16.41
C LYS A 225 17.12 26.64 -17.75
N LEU A 226 17.89 26.19 -18.73
CA LEU A 226 17.41 25.79 -20.06
C LEU A 226 17.39 24.27 -20.11
N TYR A 227 16.21 23.69 -20.27
CA TYR A 227 15.96 22.26 -20.35
C TYR A 227 15.77 21.80 -21.80
N LEU A 228 16.10 20.55 -22.05
CA LEU A 228 15.93 19.87 -23.32
C LEU A 228 15.50 18.42 -23.06
N ASP A 229 14.39 18.02 -23.67
CA ASP A 229 14.02 16.62 -23.82
C ASP A 229 14.39 16.18 -25.24
N ALA A 230 15.32 15.23 -25.32
CA ALA A 230 15.90 14.78 -26.58
C ALA A 230 16.07 13.27 -26.58
N SER A 231 16.10 12.67 -27.77
CA SER A 231 16.50 11.29 -27.93
C SER A 231 17.49 11.12 -29.07
N PHE A 232 18.33 10.11 -28.96
CA PHE A 232 19.37 9.79 -29.91
C PHE A 232 19.28 8.31 -30.29
N THR A 233 19.33 7.98 -31.57
CA THR A 233 19.18 6.63 -32.12
C THR A 233 20.29 6.31 -33.11
N ILE A 234 21.16 5.34 -32.79
CA ILE A 234 22.11 4.75 -33.73
C ILE A 234 21.76 3.28 -33.95
N ALA A 235 21.49 2.91 -35.20
CA ALA A 235 21.11 1.54 -35.57
C ALA A 235 19.90 1.04 -34.76
N MET A 236 20.14 0.19 -33.75
CA MET A 236 19.11 -0.36 -32.86
C MET A 236 19.13 0.25 -31.45
N LEU A 237 20.18 1.01 -31.11
CA LEU A 237 20.34 1.67 -29.81
C LEU A 237 19.67 3.03 -29.83
N ARG A 238 18.65 3.21 -29.01
CA ARG A 238 18.01 4.49 -28.70
C ARG A 238 18.33 4.89 -27.27
N VAL A 239 18.65 6.16 -27.06
CA VAL A 239 18.89 6.79 -25.76
C VAL A 239 18.01 8.02 -25.65
N ASP A 240 17.12 8.06 -24.67
CA ASP A 240 16.28 9.23 -24.38
C ASP A 240 16.84 9.97 -23.15
N PHE A 241 16.97 11.28 -23.28
CA PHE A 241 17.37 12.21 -22.23
C PHE A 241 16.14 13.01 -21.79
N TYR A 242 15.84 12.94 -20.50
CA TYR A 242 14.75 13.68 -19.87
C TYR A 242 15.34 14.81 -19.04
N GLU A 243 14.84 16.03 -19.27
CA GLU A 243 15.19 17.23 -18.54
C GLU A 243 16.72 17.42 -18.47
N LEU A 244 17.40 17.22 -19.60
CA LEU A 244 18.80 17.61 -19.74
C LEU A 244 18.83 19.14 -19.64
N TYR A 245 19.63 19.71 -18.75
CA TYR A 245 19.66 21.15 -18.59
C TYR A 245 21.06 21.74 -18.51
N VAL A 246 21.13 22.98 -18.98
CA VAL A 246 22.21 23.92 -18.69
C VAL A 246 21.64 24.97 -17.74
N SER A 247 22.33 25.22 -16.65
CA SER A 247 21.95 26.23 -15.67
C SER A 247 23.01 27.33 -15.60
N THR A 248 22.59 28.57 -15.40
CA THR A 248 23.50 29.66 -15.09
C THR A 248 22.85 30.61 -14.10
N SER A 249 23.66 31.35 -13.35
CA SER A 249 23.16 32.44 -12.51
C SER A 249 23.16 33.72 -13.31
N LEU A 250 22.04 34.44 -13.34
CA LEU A 250 21.95 35.77 -13.92
C LEU A 250 22.96 36.75 -13.29
N LYS A 251 23.36 36.55 -12.02
CA LYS A 251 24.39 37.39 -11.39
C LYS A 251 25.78 37.20 -12.00
N LYS A 252 26.06 35.99 -12.50
CA LYS A 252 27.35 35.58 -13.06
C LYS A 252 27.14 34.56 -14.18
N LEU A 253 26.92 35.09 -15.39
CA LEU A 253 26.61 34.29 -16.58
C LEU A 253 27.73 33.32 -17.00
N THR A 254 28.94 33.48 -16.45
CA THR A 254 30.07 32.57 -16.66
C THR A 254 29.97 31.29 -15.82
N ASP A 255 29.16 31.30 -14.76
CA ASP A 255 28.96 30.13 -13.91
C ASP A 255 27.91 29.22 -14.57
N ILE A 256 28.41 28.23 -15.31
CA ILE A 256 27.61 27.27 -16.06
C ILE A 256 27.60 25.94 -15.31
N GLY A 257 26.40 25.48 -14.97
CA GLY A 257 26.12 24.15 -14.45
C GLY A 257 25.41 23.29 -15.47
N PHE A 258 25.54 21.98 -15.35
CA PHE A 258 24.84 21.01 -16.18
C PHE A 258 24.14 19.99 -15.29
N GLY A 259 23.02 19.47 -15.74
CA GLY A 259 22.38 18.35 -15.08
C GLY A 259 21.44 17.58 -15.99
N LEU A 260 20.98 16.44 -15.48
CA LEU A 260 20.10 15.53 -16.20
C LEU A 260 19.02 15.04 -15.24
N GLY A 261 17.76 15.18 -15.63
CA GLY A 261 16.62 14.66 -14.86
C GLY A 261 16.45 13.15 -15.02
N GLY A 262 16.74 12.60 -16.20
CA GLY A 262 16.76 11.15 -16.39
C GLY A 262 17.32 10.70 -17.73
N LEU A 263 17.60 9.40 -17.81
CA LEU A 263 18.14 8.71 -18.98
C LEU A 263 17.32 7.45 -19.21
N MET A 264 17.03 7.11 -20.46
CA MET A 264 16.51 5.81 -20.86
C MET A 264 17.31 5.29 -22.04
N VAL A 265 17.52 3.99 -22.07
CA VAL A 265 18.22 3.25 -23.11
C VAL A 265 17.28 2.16 -23.59
N ASN A 266 17.12 2.03 -24.90
CA ASN A 266 16.30 1.02 -25.55
C ASN A 266 17.11 0.38 -26.69
N VAL A 267 17.14 -0.95 -26.72
CA VAL A 267 17.70 -1.75 -27.81
C VAL A 267 16.66 -2.79 -28.21
N GLU A 268 16.18 -2.75 -29.44
CA GLU A 268 15.11 -3.65 -29.90
C GLU A 268 15.47 -4.38 -31.20
N THR A 269 15.20 -5.69 -31.22
CA THR A 269 15.32 -6.60 -32.36
C THR A 269 14.16 -7.60 -32.35
N LYS A 270 14.02 -8.42 -33.40
CA LYS A 270 12.93 -9.43 -33.46
C LYS A 270 12.95 -10.47 -32.33
N ALA A 271 14.10 -10.79 -31.74
CA ALA A 271 14.24 -11.86 -30.75
C ALA A 271 14.76 -11.37 -29.37
N PHE A 272 15.20 -10.12 -29.29
CA PHE A 272 15.82 -9.50 -28.12
C PHE A 272 15.34 -8.05 -27.98
N SER A 273 14.92 -7.66 -26.77
CA SER A 273 14.62 -6.27 -26.43
C SER A 273 15.19 -5.97 -25.03
N LEU A 274 15.95 -4.89 -24.90
CA LEU A 274 16.50 -4.39 -23.63
C LEU A 274 16.09 -2.93 -23.47
N ILE A 275 15.47 -2.63 -22.35
CA ILE A 275 15.06 -1.27 -22.00
C ILE A 275 15.51 -0.98 -20.59
N GLY A 276 16.17 0.13 -20.34
CA GLY A 276 16.59 0.54 -19.00
C GLY A 276 16.53 2.03 -18.85
N GLY A 277 15.97 2.55 -17.78
CA GLY A 277 15.94 3.99 -17.54
C GLY A 277 15.96 4.36 -16.08
N LEU A 278 16.56 5.52 -15.79
CA LEU A 278 16.65 6.12 -14.47
C LEU A 278 16.15 7.56 -14.54
N TYR A 279 15.30 7.97 -13.60
CA TYR A 279 14.73 9.31 -13.53
C TYR A 279 14.72 9.85 -12.09
N LYS A 280 15.18 11.08 -11.89
CA LYS A 280 15.17 11.83 -10.64
C LYS A 280 13.82 12.56 -10.50
N SER A 281 13.15 12.36 -9.37
CA SER A 281 11.85 12.98 -9.08
C SER A 281 11.94 14.50 -8.96
N GLN A 282 10.91 15.20 -9.44
CA GLN A 282 10.77 16.66 -9.32
C GLN A 282 10.17 17.09 -7.98
N GLU A 283 9.37 16.23 -7.34
CA GLU A 283 8.64 16.54 -6.10
C GLU A 283 9.52 16.33 -4.85
N GLU A 284 10.52 15.45 -4.93
CA GLU A 284 11.41 15.10 -3.83
C GLU A 284 12.86 15.09 -4.33
N GLU A 285 13.66 16.10 -3.95
CA GLU A 285 15.00 16.40 -4.52
C GLU A 285 16.06 15.29 -4.37
N CYS A 286 15.74 14.20 -3.68
CA CYS A 286 16.65 13.09 -3.41
C CYS A 286 16.12 11.71 -3.85
N LEU A 287 15.12 11.63 -4.74
CA LEU A 287 14.48 10.36 -5.09
C LEU A 287 14.74 9.97 -6.57
N TYR A 288 15.45 8.87 -6.78
CA TYR A 288 15.83 8.28 -8.08
C TYR A 288 15.02 7.02 -8.38
N ASN A 289 14.69 6.79 -9.64
CA ASN A 289 13.69 5.81 -10.03
C ASN A 289 14.09 5.06 -11.28
N GLY A 290 14.12 3.74 -11.19
CA GLY A 290 14.64 2.85 -12.22
C GLY A 290 13.58 1.93 -12.82
N LEU A 291 13.71 1.67 -14.11
CA LEU A 291 13.06 0.57 -14.83
C LEU A 291 14.13 -0.19 -15.61
N LEU A 292 14.05 -1.51 -15.66
CA LEU A 292 14.87 -2.39 -16.50
C LEU A 292 14.01 -3.53 -17.04
N GLY A 293 13.73 -3.54 -18.35
CA GLY A 293 13.08 -4.63 -19.07
C GLY A 293 14.06 -5.39 -19.95
N LEU A 294 14.00 -6.71 -19.97
CA LEU A 294 14.74 -7.59 -20.87
C LEU A 294 13.80 -8.65 -21.41
N THR A 295 13.64 -8.73 -22.73
CA THR A 295 12.87 -9.76 -23.41
C THR A 295 13.80 -10.60 -24.28
N LEU A 296 13.78 -11.91 -24.08
CA LEU A 296 14.56 -12.92 -24.80
C LEU A 296 13.61 -13.98 -25.36
N SER A 297 13.17 -13.85 -26.61
CA SER A 297 12.20 -14.75 -27.25
C SER A 297 10.90 -14.95 -26.44
N LYS A 298 10.78 -16.04 -25.65
CA LYS A 298 9.61 -16.33 -24.80
C LYS A 298 9.78 -15.90 -23.34
N TYR A 299 10.98 -15.44 -22.96
CA TYR A 299 11.31 -15.01 -21.61
C TYR A 299 11.24 -13.48 -21.53
N SER A 300 10.67 -12.98 -20.45
CA SER A 300 10.59 -11.55 -20.16
C SER A 300 10.97 -11.29 -18.71
N PHE A 301 11.79 -10.28 -18.47
CA PHE A 301 12.23 -9.84 -17.16
C PHE A 301 11.93 -8.35 -17.07
N MET A 302 11.35 -7.90 -15.97
CA MET A 302 11.10 -6.49 -15.72
C MET A 302 11.41 -6.18 -14.26
N ALA A 303 12.35 -5.27 -14.03
CA ALA A 303 12.67 -4.73 -12.72
C ALA A 303 12.22 -3.26 -12.66
N LEU A 304 11.63 -2.89 -11.53
CA LEU A 304 11.22 -1.53 -11.17
C LEU A 304 11.84 -1.22 -9.81
N GLY A 305 12.29 0.00 -9.59
CA GLY A 305 12.84 0.37 -8.30
C GLY A 305 12.87 1.87 -8.05
N SER A 306 12.99 2.23 -6.79
CA SER A 306 13.16 3.61 -6.36
C SER A 306 14.14 3.65 -5.20
N TYR A 307 14.99 4.66 -5.18
CA TYR A 307 16.01 4.88 -4.17
C TYR A 307 16.07 6.37 -3.85
N GLY A 308 16.05 6.74 -2.59
CA GLY A 308 16.21 8.14 -2.21
C GLY A 308 16.32 8.38 -0.72
N GLN A 309 16.16 9.63 -0.32
CA GLN A 309 16.15 10.03 1.09
C GLN A 309 14.76 10.49 1.51
N LEU A 310 14.37 10.13 2.73
CA LEU A 310 13.14 10.60 3.36
C LEU A 310 13.23 12.12 3.63
N PRO A 311 12.19 12.90 3.28
CA PRO A 311 12.14 14.32 3.60
C PRO A 311 12.32 14.57 5.11
N GLY A 312 13.20 15.49 5.48
CA GLY A 312 13.42 15.94 6.85
C GLY A 312 14.34 15.05 7.72
N SER A 313 14.32 13.72 7.57
CA SER A 313 15.20 12.82 8.35
C SER A 313 16.54 12.49 7.65
N GLY A 314 16.60 12.57 6.31
CA GLY A 314 17.77 12.18 5.53
C GLY A 314 18.03 10.67 5.48
N GLU A 315 17.14 9.86 6.06
CA GLU A 315 17.27 8.40 6.05
C GLU A 315 17.00 7.82 4.66
N MET A 316 17.72 6.76 4.32
CA MET A 316 17.62 6.13 3.01
C MET A 316 16.31 5.33 2.88
N SER A 317 15.65 5.47 1.74
CA SER A 317 14.43 4.75 1.35
C SER A 317 14.69 4.03 0.03
N PHE A 318 14.32 2.76 -0.05
CA PHE A 318 14.57 1.92 -1.22
C PHE A 318 13.41 0.97 -1.45
N PHE A 319 13.05 0.72 -2.71
CA PHE A 319 12.30 -0.49 -3.06
C PHE A 319 12.76 -1.03 -4.40
N ALA A 320 12.61 -2.35 -4.56
CA ALA A 320 12.78 -3.04 -5.83
C ALA A 320 11.64 -4.03 -6.04
N TYR A 321 11.25 -4.21 -7.29
CA TYR A 321 10.23 -5.15 -7.72
C TYR A 321 10.66 -5.78 -9.05
N LEU A 322 10.75 -7.10 -9.09
CA LEU A 322 11.17 -7.91 -10.21
C LEU A 322 10.00 -8.79 -10.66
N MET A 323 9.74 -8.83 -11.96
CA MET A 323 8.82 -9.75 -12.61
C MET A 323 9.58 -10.59 -13.63
N ILE A 324 9.23 -11.87 -13.67
CA ILE A 324 9.78 -12.85 -14.60
C ILE A 324 8.60 -13.51 -15.30
N GLY A 325 8.41 -13.25 -16.58
CA GLY A 325 7.47 -13.96 -17.43
C GLY A 325 8.19 -15.05 -18.21
N ALA A 326 7.97 -16.31 -17.83
CA ALA A 326 8.51 -17.49 -18.49
C ALA A 326 7.59 -18.68 -18.26
N PRO A 327 7.45 -19.61 -19.22
CA PRO A 327 6.70 -20.85 -19.01
C PRO A 327 7.49 -21.76 -18.06
N MET A 328 7.28 -21.61 -16.75
CA MET A 328 7.98 -22.37 -15.70
C MET A 328 7.52 -23.83 -15.60
N GLY A 329 6.38 -24.15 -16.22
CA GLY A 329 5.82 -25.51 -16.25
C GLY A 329 4.71 -25.73 -15.23
N GLY A 330 4.40 -27.00 -14.97
CA GLY A 330 3.29 -27.42 -14.11
C GLY A 330 2.24 -28.23 -14.85
N PRO A 331 1.30 -28.87 -14.13
CA PRO A 331 0.21 -29.61 -14.74
C PRO A 331 -0.78 -28.68 -15.47
N PRO A 332 -1.59 -29.17 -16.42
CA PRO A 332 -2.53 -28.32 -17.17
C PRO A 332 -3.53 -27.54 -16.31
N TYR A 333 -3.87 -28.04 -15.12
CA TYR A 333 -4.76 -27.35 -14.17
C TYR A 333 -4.07 -26.22 -13.37
N PHE A 334 -2.73 -26.16 -13.38
CA PHE A 334 -1.93 -25.15 -12.69
C PHE A 334 -0.57 -24.99 -13.37
N PHE A 335 -0.55 -24.29 -14.50
CA PHE A 335 0.66 -24.05 -15.30
C PHE A 335 1.22 -22.67 -14.99
N VAL A 336 2.41 -22.60 -14.39
CA VAL A 336 3.04 -21.34 -13.99
C VAL A 336 3.66 -20.64 -15.20
N THR A 337 3.27 -19.39 -15.42
CA THR A 337 3.69 -18.56 -16.57
C THR A 337 4.48 -17.32 -16.15
N GLY A 338 4.66 -17.10 -14.84
CA GLY A 338 5.53 -16.06 -14.33
C GLY A 338 5.58 -15.98 -12.82
N LEU A 339 6.58 -15.26 -12.32
CA LEU A 339 6.84 -14.98 -10.92
C LEU A 339 7.08 -13.49 -10.73
N ALA A 340 6.81 -12.99 -9.54
CA ALA A 340 7.17 -11.65 -9.13
C ALA A 340 7.76 -11.65 -7.71
N LEU A 341 8.72 -10.79 -7.45
CA LEU A 341 9.34 -10.61 -6.14
C LEU A 341 9.57 -9.13 -5.91
N GLY A 342 9.36 -8.65 -4.69
CA GLY A 342 9.65 -7.26 -4.35
C GLY A 342 9.99 -7.09 -2.89
N PHE A 343 10.66 -6.00 -2.57
CA PHE A 343 10.91 -5.60 -1.20
C PHE A 343 11.08 -4.09 -1.11
N GLY A 344 10.83 -3.54 0.08
CA GLY A 344 11.03 -2.13 0.38
C GLY A 344 11.56 -1.91 1.78
N ILE A 345 12.38 -0.86 1.90
CA ILE A 345 13.04 -0.39 3.10
C ILE A 345 12.63 1.06 3.28
N ASN A 346 12.11 1.39 4.46
CA ASN A 346 11.48 2.69 4.74
C ASN A 346 10.39 3.04 3.70
N ARG A 347 9.56 2.04 3.39
CA ARG A 347 8.48 2.09 2.38
C ARG A 347 7.29 1.24 2.85
N THR A 348 6.08 1.63 2.44
CA THR A 348 4.84 0.87 2.63
C THR A 348 4.07 0.76 1.32
N LEU A 349 3.18 -0.24 1.19
CA LEU A 349 2.25 -0.34 0.07
C LEU A 349 0.91 0.28 0.49
N LYS A 350 0.51 1.33 -0.23
CA LYS A 350 -0.84 1.86 -0.16
C LYS A 350 -1.78 0.91 -0.92
N LEU A 351 -2.41 0.01 -0.18
CA LEU A 351 -3.35 -0.97 -0.74
C LEU A 351 -4.57 -0.28 -1.38
N PRO A 352 -4.97 -0.67 -2.60
CA PRO A 352 -6.12 -0.09 -3.28
C PRO A 352 -7.44 -0.62 -2.68
N ASN A 353 -8.55 0.04 -2.98
CA ASN A 353 -9.88 -0.57 -2.86
C ASN A 353 -10.05 -1.69 -3.90
N LEU A 354 -11.11 -2.50 -3.76
CA LEU A 354 -11.33 -3.69 -4.58
C LEU A 354 -11.44 -3.37 -6.09
N ASP A 355 -12.07 -2.26 -6.42
CA ASP A 355 -12.18 -1.69 -7.78
C ASP A 355 -10.81 -1.25 -8.35
N GLY A 356 -9.92 -0.78 -7.49
CA GLY A 356 -8.57 -0.33 -7.85
C GLY A 356 -7.53 -1.45 -8.02
N VAL A 357 -7.85 -2.70 -7.68
CA VAL A 357 -6.89 -3.84 -7.75
C VAL A 357 -6.38 -4.03 -9.18
N ARG A 358 -7.24 -3.92 -10.19
CA ARG A 358 -6.83 -4.10 -11.59
C ARG A 358 -5.83 -3.05 -12.05
N THR A 359 -5.99 -1.82 -11.58
CA THR A 359 -5.11 -0.70 -11.92
C THR A 359 -3.90 -0.60 -11.00
N PHE A 360 -3.82 -1.45 -9.97
CA PHE A 360 -2.70 -1.43 -9.03
C PHE A 360 -1.39 -1.74 -9.77
N PRO A 361 -0.36 -0.88 -9.67
CA PRO A 361 0.85 -0.96 -10.48
C PRO A 361 1.46 -2.36 -10.60
N LEU A 362 1.67 -3.04 -9.47
CA LEU A 362 2.33 -4.35 -9.43
C LEU A 362 1.48 -5.47 -10.07
N VAL A 363 0.16 -5.41 -9.88
CA VAL A 363 -0.79 -6.36 -10.47
C VAL A 363 -0.95 -6.10 -11.97
N ALA A 364 -1.11 -4.84 -12.35
CA ALA A 364 -1.32 -4.44 -13.73
C ALA A 364 -0.09 -4.69 -14.61
N ALA A 365 1.12 -4.55 -14.06
CA ALA A 365 2.36 -4.88 -14.75
C ALA A 365 2.47 -6.39 -15.01
N ALA A 366 2.16 -7.24 -14.00
CA ALA A 366 2.21 -8.69 -14.16
C ALA A 366 1.16 -9.24 -15.15
N MET A 367 -0.01 -8.59 -15.20
CA MET A 367 -1.10 -8.93 -16.14
C MET A 367 -0.92 -8.31 -17.53
N GLY A 368 0.11 -7.47 -17.76
CA GLY A 368 0.32 -6.78 -19.03
C GLY A 368 -0.78 -5.76 -19.39
N GLY A 369 -1.58 -5.35 -18.40
CA GLY A 369 -2.79 -4.54 -18.59
C GLY A 369 -2.60 -3.03 -18.42
N SER A 370 -1.51 -2.58 -17.80
CA SER A 370 -1.22 -1.14 -17.64
C SER A 370 -0.44 -0.62 -18.83
N SER A 371 -0.91 0.47 -19.47
CA SER A 371 -0.10 1.19 -20.47
C SER A 371 1.05 1.96 -19.83
N ALA A 372 1.08 2.11 -18.50
CA ALA A 372 2.07 2.90 -17.79
C ALA A 372 3.24 2.06 -17.26
N LEU A 373 3.19 0.73 -17.34
CA LEU A 373 4.26 -0.16 -16.87
C LEU A 373 4.65 -1.18 -17.93
N LYS A 374 4.44 -0.81 -19.20
CA LYS A 374 4.96 -1.59 -20.31
C LYS A 374 6.43 -1.27 -20.50
N PRO A 375 7.21 -2.16 -21.13
CA PRO A 375 8.61 -1.91 -21.44
C PRO A 375 8.83 -0.59 -22.20
N ASP A 376 7.88 -0.16 -23.03
CA ASP A 376 7.94 1.07 -23.83
C ASP A 376 7.49 2.34 -23.09
N THR A 377 7.07 2.24 -21.83
CA THR A 377 6.63 3.43 -21.08
C THR A 377 7.82 4.27 -20.60
N PRO A 378 7.79 5.61 -20.75
CA PRO A 378 8.80 6.49 -20.17
C PRO A 378 8.96 6.26 -18.65
N PRO A 379 10.19 6.19 -18.11
CA PRO A 379 10.45 5.95 -16.68
C PRO A 379 9.70 6.91 -15.76
N LYS A 380 9.56 8.18 -16.17
CA LYS A 380 8.77 9.19 -15.45
C LYS A 380 7.32 8.75 -15.24
N ALA A 381 6.66 8.27 -16.29
CA ALA A 381 5.26 7.83 -16.23
C ALA A 381 5.09 6.51 -15.47
N ALA A 382 6.01 5.56 -15.68
CA ALA A 382 6.05 4.30 -14.94
C ALA A 382 6.18 4.51 -13.44
N LEU A 383 7.08 5.41 -13.05
CA LEU A 383 7.25 5.75 -11.65
C LEU A 383 6.09 6.56 -11.10
N SER A 384 5.57 7.58 -11.79
CA SER A 384 4.44 8.36 -11.27
C SER A 384 3.22 7.49 -10.94
N ALA A 385 3.09 6.33 -11.59
CA ALA A 385 2.11 5.31 -11.22
C ALA A 385 2.50 4.59 -9.91
N LEU A 386 3.78 4.23 -9.73
CA LEU A 386 4.31 3.55 -8.54
C LEU A 386 4.35 4.44 -7.29
N SER A 387 4.75 5.71 -7.39
CA SER A 387 4.90 6.61 -6.24
C SER A 387 3.58 6.86 -5.50
N LYS A 388 2.44 6.75 -6.19
CA LYS A 388 1.10 6.83 -5.59
C LYS A 388 0.75 5.61 -4.74
N SER A 389 1.35 4.45 -5.04
CA SER A 389 1.05 3.16 -4.42
C SER A 389 2.15 2.66 -3.48
N ILE A 390 3.40 3.10 -3.63
CA ILE A 390 4.55 2.68 -2.82
C ILE A 390 5.18 3.93 -2.22
N VAL A 391 4.78 4.27 -1.00
CA VAL A 391 5.10 5.56 -0.38
C VAL A 391 6.21 5.42 0.67
N PRO A 392 7.08 6.45 0.81
CA PRO A 392 8.11 6.49 1.85
C PRO A 392 7.50 6.58 3.26
N ILE A 393 7.86 5.65 4.15
CA ILE A 393 7.52 5.69 5.59
C ILE A 393 8.70 5.15 6.39
N LYS A 394 9.19 5.97 7.33
CA LYS A 394 10.27 5.60 8.25
C LYS A 394 9.91 4.38 9.11
N GLY A 395 10.82 3.42 9.19
CA GLY A 395 10.71 2.24 10.05
C GLY A 395 9.74 1.16 9.54
N GLN A 396 9.22 1.31 8.32
CA GLN A 396 8.35 0.32 7.68
C GLN A 396 9.10 -0.41 6.56
N TYR A 397 8.93 -1.71 6.50
CA TYR A 397 9.56 -2.61 5.53
C TYR A 397 8.49 -3.49 4.91
N PHE A 398 8.66 -3.88 3.66
CA PHE A 398 7.77 -4.86 3.04
C PHE A 398 8.53 -5.88 2.21
N PHE A 399 7.93 -7.06 2.05
CA PHE A 399 8.34 -8.09 1.12
C PHE A 399 7.12 -8.57 0.33
N SER A 400 7.25 -8.69 -0.98
CA SER A 400 6.19 -9.15 -1.86
C SER A 400 6.64 -10.36 -2.68
N ALA A 401 5.74 -11.32 -2.87
CA ALA A 401 5.93 -12.48 -3.74
C ALA A 401 4.67 -12.70 -4.56
N GLY A 402 4.81 -12.84 -5.87
CA GLY A 402 3.70 -13.03 -6.79
C GLY A 402 3.89 -14.21 -7.72
N ILE A 403 2.78 -14.79 -8.14
CA ILE A 403 2.73 -15.91 -9.07
C ILE A 403 1.70 -15.64 -10.15
N ARG A 404 2.09 -15.84 -11.41
CA ARG A 404 1.20 -15.85 -12.56
C ARG A 404 1.06 -17.27 -13.07
N PHE A 405 -0.16 -17.75 -13.21
CA PHE A 405 -0.43 -19.10 -13.67
C PHE A 405 -1.70 -19.17 -14.53
N THR A 406 -1.80 -20.22 -15.32
CA THR A 406 -2.96 -20.53 -16.14
C THR A 406 -3.53 -21.88 -15.72
N SER A 407 -4.85 -21.93 -15.51
CA SER A 407 -5.57 -23.16 -15.16
C SER A 407 -6.45 -23.61 -16.33
N PHE A 408 -6.26 -24.86 -16.76
CA PHE A 408 -6.94 -25.52 -17.88
C PHE A 408 -6.85 -24.79 -19.22
N GLY A 409 -5.95 -23.81 -19.37
CA GLY A 409 -5.89 -22.93 -20.54
C GLY A 409 -7.04 -21.92 -20.63
N VAL A 410 -7.95 -21.86 -19.65
CA VAL A 410 -9.16 -21.02 -19.67
C VAL A 410 -9.03 -19.84 -18.72
N LEU A 411 -8.42 -20.05 -17.55
CA LEU A 411 -8.33 -19.08 -16.47
C LEU A 411 -6.89 -18.61 -16.32
N GLU A 412 -6.62 -17.33 -16.53
CA GLU A 412 -5.34 -16.71 -16.24
C GLU A 412 -5.40 -15.91 -14.95
N THR A 413 -4.50 -16.22 -14.02
CA THR A 413 -4.51 -15.64 -12.68
C THR A 413 -3.15 -15.07 -12.34
N PHE A 414 -3.13 -13.90 -11.71
CA PHE A 414 -2.00 -13.36 -10.98
C PHE A 414 -2.39 -13.09 -9.53
N LEU A 415 -1.57 -13.57 -8.60
CA LEU A 415 -1.70 -13.32 -7.17
C LEU A 415 -0.39 -12.71 -6.65
N LEU A 416 -0.47 -11.68 -5.82
CA LEU A 416 0.64 -10.98 -5.19
C LEU A 416 0.42 -10.96 -3.68
N LEU A 417 1.19 -11.76 -2.95
CA LEU A 417 1.29 -11.72 -1.50
C LEU A 417 2.25 -10.60 -1.11
N ASN A 418 1.90 -9.78 -0.12
CA ASN A 418 2.74 -8.76 0.46
C ASN A 418 2.69 -8.83 1.99
N VAL A 419 3.84 -8.78 2.63
CA VAL A 419 4.00 -8.79 4.08
C VAL A 419 4.73 -7.51 4.47
N GLU A 420 4.08 -6.66 5.27
CA GLU A 420 4.69 -5.47 5.84
C GLU A 420 5.05 -5.69 7.30
N LEU A 421 6.21 -5.18 7.70
CA LEU A 421 6.81 -5.30 9.03
C LEU A 421 7.35 -3.94 9.46
N GLY A 422 7.39 -3.66 10.77
CA GLY A 422 7.88 -2.39 11.29
C GLY A 422 6.89 -1.75 12.26
N ASN A 423 6.40 -0.56 11.89
CA ASN A 423 5.40 0.16 12.69
C ASN A 423 4.07 -0.60 12.74
N ASN A 424 3.67 -1.20 11.61
CA ASN A 424 2.47 -2.03 11.50
C ASN A 424 2.81 -3.37 10.84
N VAL A 425 2.17 -4.45 11.31
CA VAL A 425 2.24 -5.77 10.68
C VAL A 425 0.97 -6.01 9.88
N VAL A 426 1.11 -6.00 8.56
CA VAL A 426 -0.01 -6.19 7.62
C VAL A 426 0.38 -7.25 6.60
N ILE A 427 -0.45 -8.28 6.46
CA ILE A 427 -0.32 -9.29 5.40
C ILE A 427 -1.44 -9.05 4.41
N SER A 428 -1.13 -8.93 3.13
CA SER A 428 -2.11 -8.66 2.08
C SER A 428 -1.90 -9.55 0.86
N LEU A 429 -2.98 -9.90 0.19
CA LEU A 429 -2.99 -10.65 -1.06
C LEU A 429 -3.82 -9.87 -2.07
N LEU A 430 -3.21 -9.44 -3.17
CA LEU A 430 -3.89 -8.78 -4.27
C LEU A 430 -3.85 -9.66 -5.51
N GLY A 431 -4.90 -9.68 -6.32
CA GLY A 431 -4.85 -10.45 -7.54
C GLY A 431 -5.97 -10.21 -8.52
N LEU A 432 -5.77 -10.76 -9.72
CA LEU A 432 -6.74 -10.79 -10.79
C LEU A 432 -6.82 -12.21 -11.35
N ALA A 433 -8.03 -12.65 -11.66
CA ALA A 433 -8.29 -13.89 -12.38
C ALA A 433 -9.20 -13.60 -13.58
N ASP A 434 -8.74 -13.87 -14.80
CA ASP A 434 -9.45 -13.59 -16.06
C ASP A 434 -9.76 -14.90 -16.78
N ALA A 435 -11.05 -15.18 -16.97
CA ALA A 435 -11.55 -16.31 -17.75
C ALA A 435 -12.27 -15.82 -19.00
N SER A 436 -12.02 -16.47 -20.14
CA SER A 436 -12.69 -16.16 -21.40
C SER A 436 -13.14 -17.42 -22.13
N LEU A 437 -14.29 -17.36 -22.80
CA LEU A 437 -14.86 -18.46 -23.59
C LEU A 437 -15.30 -17.94 -24.97
N PRO A 438 -14.74 -18.44 -26.09
CA PRO A 438 -13.61 -19.37 -26.17
C PRO A 438 -12.29 -18.76 -25.61
N PRO A 439 -11.33 -19.57 -25.14
CA PRO A 439 -10.10 -19.06 -24.52
C PRO A 439 -9.18 -18.39 -25.55
N LYS A 440 -8.96 -17.07 -25.39
CA LYS A 440 -7.93 -16.23 -26.06
C LYS A 440 -7.54 -16.65 -27.50
N VAL A 441 -8.52 -16.83 -28.38
CA VAL A 441 -8.28 -17.08 -29.80
C VAL A 441 -8.19 -15.75 -30.55
N SER A 442 -7.06 -15.49 -31.19
CA SER A 442 -6.86 -14.28 -32.00
C SER A 442 -7.95 -14.13 -33.07
N GLY A 443 -8.59 -12.96 -33.13
CA GLY A 443 -9.62 -12.64 -34.13
C GLY A 443 -11.05 -13.04 -33.77
N LEU A 444 -11.28 -13.68 -32.62
CA LEU A 444 -12.62 -14.02 -32.11
C LEU A 444 -12.92 -13.23 -30.83
N ASN A 445 -14.07 -12.56 -30.81
CA ASN A 445 -14.57 -11.94 -29.59
C ASN A 445 -15.09 -13.02 -28.64
N PRO A 446 -14.75 -12.98 -27.34
CA PRO A 446 -15.28 -13.94 -26.39
C PRO A 446 -16.80 -13.78 -26.27
N ILE A 447 -17.51 -14.90 -26.19
CA ILE A 447 -18.95 -14.95 -25.93
C ILE A 447 -19.21 -14.71 -24.44
N ALA A 448 -18.32 -15.19 -23.57
CA ALA A 448 -18.37 -14.93 -22.14
C ALA A 448 -16.99 -14.57 -21.62
N ARG A 449 -16.94 -13.61 -20.69
CA ARG A 449 -15.73 -13.24 -19.97
C ARG A 449 -16.07 -12.96 -18.51
N ALA A 450 -15.24 -13.46 -17.60
CA ALA A 450 -15.33 -13.17 -16.18
C ALA A 450 -13.94 -12.78 -15.68
N GLU A 451 -13.78 -11.53 -15.28
CA GLU A 451 -12.54 -11.00 -14.69
C GLU A 451 -12.84 -10.66 -13.23
N LEU A 452 -12.16 -11.34 -12.30
CA LEU A 452 -12.36 -11.25 -10.85
C LEU A 452 -11.16 -10.54 -10.21
N ALA A 453 -11.41 -9.44 -9.51
CA ALA A 453 -10.46 -8.79 -8.62
C ALA A 453 -10.50 -9.43 -7.24
N ILE A 454 -9.34 -9.67 -6.63
CA ILE A 454 -9.18 -10.33 -5.32
C ILE A 454 -8.35 -9.42 -4.41
N LYS A 455 -8.80 -9.24 -3.16
CA LYS A 455 -8.09 -8.53 -2.09
C LYS A 455 -8.31 -9.24 -0.76
N ALA A 456 -7.26 -9.76 -0.14
CA ALA A 456 -7.27 -10.21 1.25
C ALA A 456 -6.31 -9.36 2.07
N VAL A 457 -6.70 -8.99 3.29
CA VAL A 457 -5.89 -8.20 4.22
C VAL A 457 -6.04 -8.78 5.62
N ILE A 458 -4.92 -9.00 6.29
CA ILE A 458 -4.80 -9.28 7.72
C ILE A 458 -4.05 -8.10 8.32
N ASP A 459 -4.75 -7.28 9.10
CA ASP A 459 -4.15 -6.17 9.83
C ASP A 459 -4.13 -6.53 11.31
N ILE A 460 -2.92 -6.80 11.83
CA ILE A 460 -2.73 -7.20 13.22
C ILE A 460 -2.98 -6.04 14.19
N GLY A 461 -2.68 -4.80 13.77
CA GLY A 461 -2.84 -3.60 14.60
C GLY A 461 -4.31 -3.19 14.73
N ALA A 462 -5.05 -3.21 13.62
CA ALA A 462 -6.50 -2.98 13.63
C ALA A 462 -7.28 -4.18 14.21
N GLY A 463 -6.69 -5.38 14.14
CA GLY A 463 -7.29 -6.60 14.64
C GLY A 463 -8.38 -7.12 13.72
N GLU A 464 -8.13 -7.17 12.42
CA GLU A 464 -9.11 -7.62 11.43
C GLU A 464 -8.52 -8.50 10.32
N ILE A 465 -9.35 -9.40 9.78
CA ILE A 465 -9.09 -10.22 8.61
C ILE A 465 -10.24 -9.99 7.64
N ILE A 466 -9.94 -9.46 6.46
CA ILE A 466 -10.95 -9.16 5.43
C ILE A 466 -10.50 -9.74 4.10
N ILE A 467 -11.27 -10.68 3.55
CA ILE A 467 -11.07 -11.30 2.24
C ILE A 467 -12.23 -10.87 1.35
N MET A 468 -11.92 -10.31 0.18
CA MET A 468 -12.91 -9.78 -0.76
C MET A 468 -12.57 -10.20 -2.19
N ALA A 469 -13.61 -10.38 -3.00
CA ALA A 469 -13.46 -10.52 -4.44
C ALA A 469 -14.66 -9.90 -5.17
N ALA A 470 -14.46 -9.32 -6.35
CA ALA A 470 -15.56 -8.80 -7.17
C ALA A 470 -15.27 -8.86 -8.66
N LEU A 471 -16.31 -9.04 -9.46
CA LEU A 471 -16.25 -8.98 -10.92
C LEU A 471 -15.96 -7.55 -11.37
N THR A 472 -15.06 -7.39 -12.34
CA THR A 472 -14.73 -6.09 -12.94
C THR A 472 -15.69 -5.73 -14.08
N ASP A 473 -15.58 -4.49 -14.56
CA ASP A 473 -16.31 -3.96 -15.72
C ASP A 473 -16.09 -4.72 -17.06
N ARG A 474 -15.09 -5.60 -17.12
CA ARG A 474 -14.83 -6.48 -18.27
C ARG A 474 -15.63 -7.77 -18.26
N SER A 475 -16.37 -8.05 -17.18
CA SER A 475 -17.16 -9.27 -17.07
C SER A 475 -18.50 -9.12 -17.81
N PHE A 476 -18.78 -10.05 -18.74
CA PHE A 476 -19.99 -10.04 -19.55
C PHE A 476 -20.38 -11.45 -20.01
N LEU A 477 -21.66 -11.60 -20.37
CA LEU A 477 -22.22 -12.86 -20.88
C LEU A 477 -22.94 -12.63 -22.22
N PHE A 478 -22.69 -13.47 -23.23
CA PHE A 478 -23.18 -13.38 -24.61
C PHE A 478 -22.69 -12.17 -25.42
N HIS A 479 -22.73 -10.96 -24.85
CA HIS A 479 -22.36 -9.72 -25.52
C HIS A 479 -21.83 -8.69 -24.51
N PRO A 480 -20.91 -7.78 -24.87
CA PRO A 480 -20.40 -6.74 -23.97
C PRO A 480 -21.46 -5.80 -23.38
N SER A 481 -22.68 -5.74 -23.96
CA SER A 481 -23.82 -4.99 -23.42
C SER A 481 -24.58 -5.72 -22.30
N CYS A 482 -24.27 -7.00 -22.04
CA CYS A 482 -24.79 -7.82 -20.95
C CYS A 482 -23.71 -7.97 -19.88
N LYS A 483 -23.61 -6.97 -19.02
CA LYS A 483 -22.59 -6.85 -17.98
C LYS A 483 -22.93 -7.71 -16.78
N LEU A 484 -21.93 -8.41 -16.26
CA LEU A 484 -22.02 -9.17 -15.01
C LEU A 484 -21.52 -8.31 -13.85
N THR A 485 -22.21 -8.36 -12.72
CA THR A 485 -21.80 -7.75 -11.46
C THR A 485 -21.83 -8.80 -10.36
N GLY A 486 -21.08 -8.56 -9.30
CA GLY A 486 -21.10 -9.42 -8.13
C GLY A 486 -19.78 -9.44 -7.40
N GLY A 487 -19.85 -9.58 -6.09
CA GLY A 487 -18.68 -9.81 -5.26
C GLY A 487 -18.99 -10.67 -4.05
N PHE A 488 -17.96 -10.92 -3.27
CA PHE A 488 -18.00 -11.67 -2.04
C PHE A 488 -17.09 -10.99 -1.02
N ALA A 489 -17.47 -11.07 0.26
CA ALA A 489 -16.59 -10.74 1.37
C ALA A 489 -16.72 -11.74 2.52
N LEU A 490 -15.58 -11.98 3.16
CA LEU A 490 -15.42 -12.69 4.42
C LEU A 490 -14.63 -11.78 5.37
N GLY A 491 -15.24 -11.36 6.46
CA GLY A 491 -14.63 -10.45 7.44
C GLY A 491 -14.66 -11.05 8.85
N PHE A 492 -13.59 -10.86 9.61
CA PHE A 492 -13.49 -11.22 11.02
C PHE A 492 -12.75 -10.13 11.78
N TRP A 493 -13.33 -9.65 12.88
CA TRP A 493 -12.70 -8.66 13.75
C TRP A 493 -12.33 -9.30 15.09
N PHE A 494 -11.04 -9.30 15.44
CA PHE A 494 -10.49 -9.84 16.68
C PHE A 494 -9.89 -8.76 17.60
N GLY A 495 -9.82 -7.52 17.14
CA GLY A 495 -9.44 -6.32 17.89
C GLY A 495 -10.37 -5.13 17.63
N GLY A 496 -10.06 -3.98 18.24
CA GLY A 496 -10.82 -2.73 18.06
C GLY A 496 -12.26 -2.77 18.58
N ALA A 497 -13.08 -1.83 18.10
CA ALA A 497 -14.48 -1.66 18.53
C ALA A 497 -15.38 -2.83 18.11
N TYR A 498 -15.06 -3.51 17.01
CA TYR A 498 -15.86 -4.60 16.44
C TYR A 498 -15.32 -6.00 16.80
N LYS A 499 -14.41 -6.10 17.76
CA LYS A 499 -13.86 -7.38 18.25
C LYS A 499 -14.98 -8.39 18.50
N GLY A 500 -14.90 -9.59 17.93
CA GLY A 500 -15.90 -10.66 18.04
C GLY A 500 -16.96 -10.67 16.93
N ASP A 501 -16.95 -9.69 16.02
CA ASP A 501 -17.86 -9.62 14.86
C ASP A 501 -17.31 -10.39 13.65
N PHE A 502 -18.21 -10.80 12.75
CA PHE A 502 -17.87 -11.41 11.47
C PHE A 502 -18.91 -11.12 10.38
N ILE A 503 -18.52 -11.29 9.12
CA ILE A 503 -19.45 -11.28 7.99
C ILE A 503 -19.06 -12.34 6.95
N VAL A 504 -20.07 -13.02 6.40
CA VAL A 504 -19.95 -13.78 5.15
C VAL A 504 -21.01 -13.27 4.19
N THR A 505 -20.61 -12.69 3.06
CA THR A 505 -21.58 -12.13 2.10
C THR A 505 -21.21 -12.43 0.65
N ILE A 506 -22.22 -12.79 -0.15
CA ILE A 506 -22.17 -12.86 -1.61
C ILE A 506 -23.15 -11.81 -2.11
N GLY A 507 -22.68 -10.81 -2.83
CA GLY A 507 -23.52 -9.74 -3.33
C GLY A 507 -23.78 -8.61 -2.33
N GLY A 508 -23.14 -8.58 -1.15
CA GLY A 508 -23.28 -7.50 -0.17
C GLY A 508 -24.50 -7.58 0.74
N CYS A 509 -24.68 -6.55 1.57
CA CYS A 509 -25.76 -6.42 2.55
C CYS A 509 -26.79 -5.38 2.08
N HIS A 510 -27.78 -5.79 1.29
CA HIS A 510 -28.73 -4.86 0.67
C HIS A 510 -30.16 -4.92 1.24
N HIS A 511 -30.37 -5.65 2.34
CA HIS A 511 -31.71 -5.77 2.93
C HIS A 511 -32.20 -4.42 3.46
N PRO A 512 -33.42 -3.94 3.12
CA PRO A 512 -33.87 -2.57 3.46
C PRO A 512 -33.93 -2.25 4.94
N GLN A 513 -34.12 -3.26 5.80
CA GLN A 513 -34.14 -3.08 7.25
C GLN A 513 -32.74 -3.07 7.89
N PHE A 514 -31.72 -3.56 7.16
CA PHE A 514 -30.36 -3.72 7.66
C PHE A 514 -29.53 -2.48 7.34
N VAL A 515 -28.79 -1.97 8.33
CA VAL A 515 -27.91 -0.81 8.17
C VAL A 515 -26.47 -1.26 8.25
N ASN A 516 -25.76 -1.22 7.12
CA ASN A 516 -24.33 -1.51 7.09
C ASN A 516 -23.53 -0.38 7.76
N LYS A 517 -22.98 -0.66 8.96
CA LYS A 517 -22.18 0.32 9.73
C LYS A 517 -20.68 0.26 9.43
N HIS A 518 -20.12 -0.93 9.23
CA HIS A 518 -18.67 -1.14 9.13
C HIS A 518 -18.25 -2.27 8.18
N TYR A 519 -19.19 -3.06 7.66
CA TYR A 519 -18.86 -4.14 6.75
C TYR A 519 -18.46 -3.60 5.38
N PRO A 520 -17.59 -4.30 4.63
CA PRO A 520 -17.20 -3.88 3.28
C PRO A 520 -18.41 -3.69 2.36
N ASP A 521 -18.36 -2.65 1.53
CA ASP A 521 -19.35 -2.45 0.46
C ASP A 521 -19.04 -3.40 -0.70
N ILE A 522 -20.00 -4.28 -1.03
CA ILE A 522 -19.83 -5.35 -2.00
C ILE A 522 -20.95 -5.27 -3.04
N PRO A 523 -20.63 -5.25 -4.34
CA PRO A 523 -21.64 -5.15 -5.40
C PRO A 523 -22.52 -6.40 -5.43
N ALA A 524 -23.82 -6.20 -5.66
CA ALA A 524 -24.80 -7.25 -5.82
C ALA A 524 -24.45 -8.21 -6.97
N LEU A 525 -24.72 -9.50 -6.75
CA LEU A 525 -24.60 -10.51 -7.79
C LEU A 525 -25.70 -10.26 -8.82
N GLY A 526 -25.33 -9.96 -10.06
CA GLY A 526 -26.33 -9.47 -11.00
C GLY A 526 -25.91 -9.47 -12.45
N VAL A 527 -26.90 -9.21 -13.29
CA VAL A 527 -26.78 -9.06 -14.73
C VAL A 527 -27.50 -7.79 -15.14
N THR A 528 -26.82 -6.92 -15.87
CA THR A 528 -27.42 -5.76 -16.54
C THR A 528 -27.26 -5.91 -18.03
N TRP A 529 -28.37 -6.05 -18.75
CA TRP A 529 -28.37 -6.26 -20.20
C TRP A 529 -29.20 -5.22 -20.92
N ILE A 530 -28.53 -4.44 -21.76
CA ILE A 530 -29.17 -3.58 -22.76
C ILE A 530 -29.30 -4.41 -24.04
N LEU A 531 -30.51 -4.90 -24.32
CA LEU A 531 -30.79 -5.72 -25.50
C LEU A 531 -30.80 -4.87 -26.77
N ASN A 532 -31.42 -3.69 -26.68
CA ASN A 532 -31.44 -2.67 -27.73
C ASN A 532 -31.75 -1.29 -27.11
N LYS A 533 -31.88 -0.25 -27.95
CA LYS A 533 -32.18 1.13 -27.51
C LYS A 533 -33.51 1.30 -26.75
N ASN A 534 -34.37 0.29 -26.77
CA ASN A 534 -35.71 0.32 -26.21
C ASN A 534 -35.89 -0.65 -25.04
N ILE A 535 -35.06 -1.68 -24.87
CA ILE A 535 -35.25 -2.76 -23.87
C ILE A 535 -34.00 -2.91 -23.00
N SER A 536 -34.18 -2.83 -21.68
CA SER A 536 -33.15 -3.15 -20.69
C SER A 536 -33.65 -4.11 -19.62
N VAL A 537 -32.80 -5.07 -19.25
CA VAL A 537 -33.01 -6.03 -18.16
C VAL A 537 -31.96 -5.80 -17.08
N LYS A 538 -32.37 -5.77 -15.82
CA LYS A 538 -31.48 -5.72 -14.66
C LYS A 538 -31.95 -6.72 -13.60
N GLY A 539 -31.13 -7.72 -13.31
CA GLY A 539 -31.34 -8.68 -12.23
C GLY A 539 -30.24 -8.56 -11.20
N GLU A 540 -30.59 -8.55 -9.92
CA GLU A 540 -29.64 -8.49 -8.80
C GLU A 540 -30.06 -9.46 -7.70
N ALA A 541 -29.10 -10.00 -6.97
CA ALA A 541 -29.30 -10.87 -5.83
C ALA A 541 -28.16 -10.67 -4.81
N TYR A 542 -28.45 -10.98 -3.55
CA TYR A 542 -27.48 -10.89 -2.46
C TYR A 542 -27.80 -11.93 -1.37
N PHE A 543 -26.77 -12.23 -0.59
CA PHE A 543 -26.79 -13.07 0.60
C PHE A 543 -25.78 -12.50 1.59
N ALA A 544 -26.15 -12.38 2.86
CA ALA A 544 -25.23 -12.01 3.92
C ALA A 544 -25.55 -12.73 5.23
N LEU A 545 -24.49 -13.05 5.97
CA LEU A 545 -24.50 -13.78 7.22
C LEU A 545 -23.69 -12.97 8.24
N THR A 546 -24.31 -12.64 9.36
CA THR A 546 -23.73 -11.86 10.46
C THR A 546 -24.04 -12.56 11.80
N PRO A 547 -23.40 -12.17 12.93
CA PRO A 547 -23.74 -12.72 14.24
C PRO A 547 -25.22 -12.55 14.62
N THR A 548 -25.89 -11.51 14.14
CA THR A 548 -27.28 -11.19 14.53
C THR A 548 -28.32 -11.77 13.57
N CYS A 549 -28.01 -11.88 12.28
CA CYS A 549 -28.97 -12.33 11.28
C CYS A 549 -28.34 -12.91 10.01
N MET A 550 -29.16 -13.66 9.28
CA MET A 550 -28.98 -14.05 7.90
C MET A 550 -29.97 -13.29 7.03
N MET A 551 -29.52 -12.77 5.90
CA MET A 551 -30.35 -12.06 4.94
C MET A 551 -30.05 -12.55 3.52
N ALA A 552 -31.08 -12.61 2.69
CA ALA A 552 -30.96 -12.95 1.28
C ALA A 552 -32.05 -12.23 0.50
N GLY A 553 -31.79 -11.90 -0.75
CA GLY A 553 -32.83 -11.30 -1.57
C GLY A 553 -32.39 -11.14 -3.01
N GLY A 554 -33.34 -10.74 -3.84
CA GLY A 554 -33.09 -10.42 -5.23
C GLY A 554 -34.20 -9.60 -5.84
N GLN A 555 -33.86 -8.90 -6.91
CA GLN A 555 -34.78 -8.09 -7.70
C GLN A 555 -34.53 -8.25 -9.19
N LEU A 556 -35.60 -8.18 -9.96
CA LEU A 556 -35.62 -8.18 -11.42
C LEU A 556 -36.39 -6.97 -11.91
N LYS A 557 -35.76 -6.17 -12.76
CA LYS A 557 -36.30 -4.99 -13.42
C LYS A 557 -36.21 -5.18 -14.93
N LEU A 558 -37.34 -5.11 -15.61
CA LEU A 558 -37.42 -5.02 -17.07
C LEU A 558 -38.00 -3.66 -17.41
N LEU A 559 -37.36 -2.94 -18.32
CA LEU A 559 -37.81 -1.62 -18.78
C LEU A 559 -37.86 -1.61 -20.31
N PHE A 560 -38.99 -1.15 -20.85
CA PHE A 560 -39.22 -0.88 -22.25
C PHE A 560 -39.53 0.60 -22.45
N GLU A 561 -38.78 1.31 -23.28
CA GLU A 561 -39.02 2.71 -23.62
C GLU A 561 -39.03 2.90 -25.14
N LEU A 562 -40.13 3.40 -25.70
CA LEU A 562 -40.26 3.73 -27.13
C LEU A 562 -40.96 5.08 -27.29
N GLY A 563 -40.18 6.15 -27.45
CA GLY A 563 -40.69 7.52 -27.55
C GLY A 563 -41.46 7.92 -26.30
N ASN A 564 -42.77 8.13 -26.44
CA ASN A 564 -43.66 8.49 -25.34
C ASN A 564 -44.21 7.29 -24.54
N LEU A 565 -43.97 6.06 -25.00
CA LEU A 565 -44.40 4.83 -24.35
C LEU A 565 -43.31 4.30 -23.42
N LYS A 566 -43.66 4.02 -22.16
CA LYS A 566 -42.81 3.29 -21.21
C LYS A 566 -43.58 2.13 -20.60
N ALA A 567 -43.01 0.93 -20.56
CA ALA A 567 -43.55 -0.20 -19.84
C ALA A 567 -42.47 -0.79 -18.93
N TRP A 568 -42.86 -1.30 -17.77
CA TRP A 568 -41.92 -1.91 -16.83
C TRP A 568 -42.52 -3.15 -16.17
N PHE A 569 -41.63 -4.06 -15.79
CA PHE A 569 -41.89 -5.16 -14.87
C PHE A 569 -40.87 -5.10 -13.75
N PHE A 570 -41.36 -5.22 -12.53
CA PHE A 570 -40.55 -5.26 -11.32
C PHE A 570 -40.97 -6.48 -10.51
N ALA A 571 -40.01 -7.30 -10.11
CA ALA A 571 -40.20 -8.35 -9.13
C ALA A 571 -39.07 -8.28 -8.11
N ALA A 572 -39.38 -8.44 -6.83
CA ALA A 572 -38.40 -8.50 -5.76
C ALA A 572 -38.82 -9.52 -4.72
N ALA A 573 -37.84 -10.17 -4.11
CA ALA A 573 -38.02 -11.06 -2.97
C ALA A 573 -36.89 -10.80 -1.98
N GLU A 574 -37.24 -10.56 -0.73
CA GLU A 574 -36.32 -10.26 0.37
C GLU A 574 -36.63 -11.21 1.52
N PHE A 575 -35.59 -11.74 2.14
CA PHE A 575 -35.66 -12.67 3.25
C PHE A 575 -34.68 -12.23 4.34
N LEU A 576 -35.14 -12.31 5.57
CA LEU A 576 -34.36 -12.03 6.76
C LEU A 576 -34.70 -13.06 7.83
N MET A 577 -33.68 -13.57 8.51
CA MET A 577 -33.80 -14.56 9.56
C MET A 577 -32.84 -14.23 10.71
N GLN A 578 -33.36 -14.26 11.92
CA GLN A 578 -32.61 -14.13 13.16
C GLN A 578 -32.47 -15.50 13.83
N TRP A 579 -31.33 -15.73 14.48
CA TRP A 579 -30.98 -17.04 15.02
C TRP A 579 -31.84 -17.46 16.21
N LYS A 580 -31.77 -16.72 17.32
CA LYS A 580 -32.60 -16.90 18.51
C LYS A 580 -32.79 -15.55 19.24
N PRO A 581 -33.98 -15.29 19.82
CA PRO A 581 -35.19 -16.09 19.66
C PRO A 581 -35.64 -16.09 18.19
N PHE A 582 -35.98 -17.27 17.66
CA PHE A 582 -36.04 -17.49 16.21
C PHE A 582 -37.16 -16.66 15.58
N PHE A 583 -36.79 -15.79 14.64
CA PHE A 583 -37.70 -14.93 13.90
C PHE A 583 -37.27 -14.91 12.44
N TYR A 584 -38.24 -14.96 11.54
CA TYR A 584 -37.98 -14.76 10.11
C TYR A 584 -39.04 -13.83 9.54
N SER A 585 -38.65 -13.08 8.51
CA SER A 585 -39.53 -12.27 7.70
C SER A 585 -39.16 -12.40 6.24
N ALA A 586 -40.15 -12.52 5.36
CA ALA A 586 -39.97 -12.50 3.92
C ALA A 586 -40.93 -11.51 3.29
N ARG A 587 -40.46 -10.76 2.29
CA ARG A 587 -41.28 -9.85 1.49
C ARG A 587 -41.10 -10.18 0.03
N VAL A 588 -42.20 -10.36 -0.69
CA VAL A 588 -42.22 -10.53 -2.14
C VAL A 588 -43.05 -9.41 -2.73
N GLN A 589 -42.59 -8.77 -3.79
CA GLN A 589 -43.31 -7.73 -4.50
C GLN A 589 -43.22 -7.97 -6.00
N VAL A 590 -44.34 -7.80 -6.70
CA VAL A 590 -44.41 -7.80 -8.16
C VAL A 590 -45.22 -6.60 -8.62
N SER A 591 -44.75 -5.88 -9.64
CA SER A 591 -45.46 -4.79 -10.30
C SER A 591 -45.26 -4.88 -11.81
N VAL A 592 -46.33 -4.67 -12.56
CA VAL A 592 -46.35 -4.49 -14.01
C VAL A 592 -47.04 -3.15 -14.28
N GLY A 593 -46.42 -2.29 -15.07
CA GLY A 593 -47.03 -1.03 -15.43
C GLY A 593 -46.70 -0.55 -16.84
N VAL A 594 -47.56 0.32 -17.34
CA VAL A 594 -47.40 1.01 -18.63
C VAL A 594 -47.78 2.48 -18.47
N SER A 595 -47.03 3.34 -19.13
CA SER A 595 -47.33 4.77 -19.20
C SER A 595 -47.17 5.29 -20.62
N TYR A 596 -48.03 6.23 -21.00
CA TYR A 596 -47.98 6.89 -22.30
C TYR A 596 -48.17 8.40 -22.14
N ARG A 597 -47.24 9.19 -22.67
CA ARG A 597 -47.32 10.66 -22.66
C ARG A 597 -47.94 11.19 -23.95
N ILE A 598 -49.08 11.85 -23.85
CA ILE A 598 -49.71 12.56 -24.97
C ILE A 598 -49.39 14.05 -24.82
N SER A 599 -48.83 14.67 -25.86
CA SER A 599 -48.61 16.12 -25.92
C SER A 599 -49.55 16.72 -26.95
N ILE A 600 -50.43 17.63 -26.53
CA ILE A 600 -51.35 18.38 -27.41
C ILE A 600 -51.16 19.87 -27.11
N PHE A 601 -50.87 20.68 -28.13
CA PHE A 601 -50.63 22.14 -28.00
C PHE A 601 -49.60 22.56 -26.93
N GLY A 602 -48.51 21.80 -26.77
CA GLY A 602 -47.47 22.10 -25.76
C GLY A 602 -47.82 21.67 -24.32
N ILE A 603 -49.02 21.13 -24.10
CA ILE A 603 -49.46 20.58 -22.81
C ILE A 603 -49.34 19.04 -22.88
N GLY A 604 -48.43 18.48 -22.06
CA GLY A 604 -48.21 17.04 -21.96
C GLY A 604 -49.00 16.40 -20.81
N LYS A 605 -49.85 15.42 -21.09
CA LYS A 605 -50.50 14.57 -20.07
C LYS A 605 -49.98 13.14 -20.16
N THR A 606 -49.49 12.59 -19.04
CA THR A 606 -49.04 11.21 -18.94
C THR A 606 -50.15 10.35 -18.35
N PHE A 607 -50.59 9.33 -19.07
CA PHE A 607 -51.50 8.30 -18.57
C PHE A 607 -50.66 7.15 -18.04
N LYS A 608 -50.95 6.68 -16.82
CA LYS A 608 -50.22 5.60 -16.14
C LYS A 608 -51.22 4.56 -15.63
N VAL A 609 -51.00 3.30 -15.96
CA VAL A 609 -51.73 2.14 -15.40
C VAL A 609 -50.70 1.19 -14.82
N GLU A 610 -50.91 0.78 -13.57
CA GLU A 610 -50.04 -0.14 -12.84
C GLU A 610 -50.88 -1.17 -12.10
N MET A 611 -50.40 -2.41 -12.07
CA MET A 611 -50.94 -3.53 -11.30
C MET A 611 -49.80 -4.18 -10.55
N GLY A 612 -49.96 -4.34 -9.24
CA GLY A 612 -48.97 -5.00 -8.40
C GLY A 612 -49.59 -5.84 -7.30
N ALA A 613 -48.77 -6.72 -6.75
CA ALA A 613 -49.08 -7.48 -5.55
C ALA A 613 -47.85 -7.54 -4.65
N GLY A 614 -48.06 -7.43 -3.35
CA GLY A 614 -47.06 -7.61 -2.30
C GLY A 614 -47.49 -8.72 -1.37
N LEU A 615 -46.55 -9.55 -0.94
CA LEU A 615 -46.72 -10.57 0.09
C LEU A 615 -45.70 -10.30 1.19
N SER A 616 -46.15 -10.14 2.42
CA SER A 616 -45.31 -10.10 3.62
C SER A 616 -45.59 -11.33 4.46
N LEU A 617 -44.55 -12.05 4.84
CA LEU A 617 -44.58 -13.27 5.63
C LEU A 617 -43.71 -13.07 6.87
N TRP A 618 -44.14 -13.57 8.02
CA TRP A 618 -43.31 -13.59 9.22
C TRP A 618 -43.63 -14.78 10.13
N GLY A 619 -42.66 -15.17 10.96
CA GLY A 619 -42.78 -16.22 11.97
C GLY A 619 -42.27 -15.76 13.34
N PRO A 620 -42.19 -16.64 14.35
CA PRO A 620 -42.10 -18.11 14.24
C PRO A 620 -43.40 -18.84 13.89
N ASP A 621 -44.55 -18.40 14.42
CA ASP A 621 -45.86 -18.92 14.01
C ASP A 621 -46.22 -18.30 12.65
N PHE A 622 -46.43 -19.13 11.62
CA PHE A 622 -46.66 -18.67 10.25
C PHE A 622 -47.78 -17.63 10.18
N SER A 623 -47.43 -16.44 9.72
CA SER A 623 -48.32 -15.29 9.55
C SER A 623 -48.05 -14.64 8.20
N CYS A 624 -49.10 -14.16 7.53
CA CYS A 624 -48.93 -13.53 6.22
C CYS A 624 -49.92 -12.41 5.95
N GLU A 625 -49.52 -11.48 5.09
CA GLU A 625 -50.32 -10.37 4.60
C GLU A 625 -50.07 -10.22 3.09
N VAL A 626 -51.13 -10.30 2.30
CA VAL A 626 -51.12 -10.11 0.85
C VAL A 626 -51.80 -8.78 0.55
N TYR A 627 -51.06 -7.83 -0.03
CA TYR A 627 -51.57 -6.56 -0.53
C TYR A 627 -51.70 -6.63 -2.05
N ILE A 628 -52.88 -6.37 -2.59
CA ILE A 628 -53.11 -6.28 -4.04
C ILE A 628 -53.38 -4.82 -4.37
N ASP A 629 -52.63 -4.29 -5.33
CA ASP A 629 -52.75 -2.92 -5.81
C ASP A 629 -53.13 -2.91 -7.29
N TRP A 630 -54.35 -2.47 -7.56
CA TRP A 630 -54.87 -2.33 -8.91
C TRP A 630 -55.33 -0.90 -9.11
N TYR A 631 -55.17 -0.35 -10.32
CA TYR A 631 -55.40 1.09 -10.57
C TYR A 631 -56.79 1.61 -10.13
N ILE A 632 -57.79 0.74 -10.00
CA ILE A 632 -59.16 1.07 -9.56
C ILE A 632 -59.42 0.64 -8.09
N LEU A 633 -58.71 -0.37 -7.58
CA LEU A 633 -58.99 -1.01 -6.29
C LEU A 633 -57.71 -1.57 -5.67
N SER A 634 -57.46 -1.24 -4.41
CA SER A 634 -56.44 -1.89 -3.59
C SER A 634 -57.08 -2.51 -2.34
N PHE A 635 -56.62 -3.70 -1.94
CA PHE A 635 -57.10 -4.40 -0.76
C PHE A 635 -56.04 -5.33 -0.18
N THR A 636 -56.21 -5.68 1.10
CA THR A 636 -55.28 -6.52 1.87
C THR A 636 -55.99 -7.77 2.41
N ILE A 637 -55.38 -8.94 2.26
CA ILE A 637 -55.82 -10.22 2.85
C ILE A 637 -54.75 -10.70 3.82
N GLY A 638 -55.12 -10.94 5.09
CA GLY A 638 -54.18 -11.41 6.12
C GLY A 638 -54.57 -12.76 6.74
N TYR A 639 -53.56 -13.52 7.18
CA TYR A 639 -53.69 -14.75 7.95
C TYR A 639 -52.83 -14.69 9.22
N ASN A 640 -53.39 -15.12 10.36
CA ASN A 640 -52.77 -15.08 11.70
C ASN A 640 -52.27 -13.67 12.11
N ASN A 641 -53.20 -12.70 12.11
CA ASN A 641 -52.91 -11.27 12.32
C ASN A 641 -52.68 -10.87 13.80
N LYS A 642 -52.15 -11.78 14.63
CA LYS A 642 -51.80 -11.45 16.02
C LYS A 642 -50.60 -10.51 16.00
N ASN A 643 -50.72 -9.35 16.65
CA ASN A 643 -49.70 -8.30 16.69
C ASN A 643 -48.37 -8.70 17.36
N ASP A 644 -48.27 -9.89 17.94
CA ASP A 644 -47.05 -10.37 18.58
C ASP A 644 -46.04 -10.84 17.54
N ARG A 645 -45.30 -9.87 16.99
CA ARG A 645 -44.06 -10.09 16.23
C ARG A 645 -42.91 -10.60 17.09
N LYS A 646 -43.13 -10.84 18.39
CA LYS A 646 -42.10 -11.22 19.34
C LYS A 646 -42.03 -12.75 19.46
N PRO A 647 -40.87 -13.35 19.20
CA PRO A 647 -40.70 -14.80 19.34
C PRO A 647 -40.81 -15.24 20.81
N LYS A 648 -41.24 -16.49 21.02
CA LYS A 648 -41.42 -17.07 22.36
C LYS A 648 -40.04 -17.27 23.03
N PRO A 649 -39.87 -16.93 24.32
CA PRO A 649 -38.65 -17.21 25.06
C PRO A 649 -38.36 -18.71 25.16
N ILE A 650 -37.08 -19.09 25.16
CA ILE A 650 -36.62 -20.48 25.39
C ILE A 650 -36.20 -20.69 26.85
N GLU A 651 -36.18 -21.94 27.30
CA GLU A 651 -35.71 -22.32 28.64
C GLU A 651 -34.18 -22.50 28.70
N TRP A 652 -33.60 -22.53 29.92
CA TRP A 652 -32.14 -22.69 30.11
C TRP A 652 -31.58 -23.96 29.46
N GLY A 653 -32.30 -25.09 29.52
CA GLY A 653 -31.85 -26.35 28.93
C GLY A 653 -31.61 -26.25 27.43
N GLU A 654 -32.60 -25.69 26.70
CA GLU A 654 -32.50 -25.46 25.25
C GLU A 654 -31.43 -24.42 24.92
N PHE A 655 -31.31 -23.36 25.74
CA PHE A 655 -30.27 -22.34 25.58
C PHE A 655 -28.86 -22.94 25.74
N ALA A 656 -28.62 -23.72 26.81
CA ALA A 656 -27.33 -24.32 27.10
C ALA A 656 -26.91 -25.31 25.99
N GLU A 657 -27.84 -26.16 25.53
CA GLU A 657 -27.60 -27.10 24.44
C GLU A 657 -27.28 -26.38 23.11
N SER A 658 -27.95 -25.25 22.84
CA SER A 658 -27.79 -24.50 21.60
C SER A 658 -26.55 -23.59 21.56
N PHE A 659 -26.15 -23.01 22.70
CA PHE A 659 -25.19 -21.90 22.75
C PHE A 659 -23.95 -22.14 23.61
N ILE A 660 -23.94 -23.18 24.44
CA ILE A 660 -22.82 -23.47 25.34
C ILE A 660 -22.16 -24.77 24.85
N PRO A 661 -20.96 -24.70 24.21
CA PRO A 661 -20.31 -25.89 23.65
C PRO A 661 -20.15 -26.99 24.71
N GLU A 662 -20.52 -28.24 24.41
CA GLU A 662 -20.28 -29.37 25.33
C GLU A 662 -18.78 -29.53 25.59
N SER A 663 -18.39 -29.78 26.85
CA SER A 663 -17.05 -30.27 27.14
C SER A 663 -16.94 -31.70 26.63
N THR A 664 -16.20 -31.93 25.55
CA THR A 664 -15.90 -33.26 25.03
C THR A 664 -15.06 -34.05 26.03
N GLN A 665 -15.72 -34.65 27.03
CA GLN A 665 -15.23 -35.80 27.79
C GLN A 665 -16.21 -36.96 27.55
N LYS A 666 -16.41 -37.34 26.28
CA LYS A 666 -16.86 -38.70 25.98
C LYS A 666 -15.63 -39.59 26.10
N SER A 667 -15.50 -40.29 27.22
CA SER A 667 -14.67 -41.49 27.26
C SER A 667 -15.16 -42.42 26.15
N LYS A 668 -14.22 -42.97 25.38
CA LYS A 668 -14.51 -44.03 24.42
C LYS A 668 -15.05 -45.24 25.20
N ALA A 669 -16.37 -45.38 25.28
CA ALA A 669 -17.03 -46.63 25.63
C ALA A 669 -17.93 -47.04 24.45
N ALA A 670 -17.54 -48.16 23.86
CA ALA A 670 -18.12 -48.93 22.77
C ALA A 670 -19.53 -48.54 22.28
N SER A 671 -19.62 -48.29 20.96
CA SER A 671 -20.83 -48.49 20.18
C SER A 671 -21.24 -49.96 20.24
N GLN A 672 -22.25 -50.30 21.02
CA GLN A 672 -23.06 -51.49 20.82
C GLN A 672 -24.54 -51.08 20.67
N ILE A 673 -25.05 -51.42 19.50
CA ILE A 673 -26.43 -51.58 19.02
C ILE A 673 -27.52 -51.42 20.12
N PRO A 674 -28.51 -50.51 19.95
CA PRO A 674 -29.66 -50.46 20.84
C PRO A 674 -30.71 -51.51 20.44
N LEU A 675 -30.93 -52.51 21.30
CA LEU A 675 -32.17 -53.29 21.34
C LEU A 675 -33.19 -52.57 22.24
N PRO A 676 -34.48 -52.54 21.88
CA PRO A 676 -35.48 -51.82 22.66
C PRO A 676 -36.03 -52.73 23.78
N ILE A 677 -35.88 -52.32 25.04
CA ILE A 677 -36.67 -52.89 26.15
C ILE A 677 -37.47 -51.77 26.82
N LYS A 678 -38.80 -51.94 26.82
CA LYS A 678 -39.78 -51.15 27.56
C LYS A 678 -39.64 -51.41 29.07
N GLY A 679 -39.62 -50.34 29.86
CA GLY A 679 -39.80 -50.40 31.31
C GLY A 679 -39.92 -49.01 31.92
N LYS A 680 -41.05 -48.73 32.59
CA LYS A 680 -41.40 -47.44 33.22
C LYS A 680 -40.82 -47.33 34.64
N LYS A 681 -40.51 -46.08 34.99
CA LYS A 681 -40.62 -45.38 36.30
C LYS A 681 -39.46 -45.42 37.32
N ALA A 682 -39.15 -44.18 37.71
CA ALA A 682 -38.78 -43.65 39.04
C ALA A 682 -37.29 -43.62 39.44
N ALA A 683 -36.67 -42.46 39.19
CA ALA A 683 -35.80 -41.79 40.15
C ALA A 683 -35.80 -40.28 39.81
N ALA A 684 -36.69 -39.54 40.46
CA ALA A 684 -36.59 -38.10 40.57
C ALA A 684 -35.67 -37.82 41.77
N GLU A 685 -34.38 -37.63 41.51
CA GLU A 685 -33.43 -36.99 42.43
C GLU A 685 -32.16 -36.65 41.63
N SER A 686 -31.92 -35.34 41.45
CA SER A 686 -30.58 -34.75 41.36
C SER A 686 -29.63 -35.32 40.28
N ALA A 687 -30.02 -35.29 39.02
CA ALA A 687 -29.09 -35.43 37.90
C ALA A 687 -29.05 -34.13 37.09
N SER A 688 -28.55 -33.04 37.69
CA SER A 688 -27.99 -31.95 36.90
C SER A 688 -26.73 -32.50 36.22
N LEU A 689 -26.84 -32.95 34.97
CA LEU A 689 -25.69 -32.97 34.07
C LEU A 689 -25.25 -31.50 33.95
N GLY A 690 -24.36 -31.07 34.85
CA GLY A 690 -23.92 -29.68 34.92
C GLY A 690 -23.14 -29.34 33.66
N THR A 691 -23.67 -28.46 32.83
CA THR A 691 -22.93 -27.87 31.72
C THR A 691 -21.67 -27.21 32.27
N VAL A 692 -20.49 -27.70 31.89
CA VAL A 692 -19.23 -27.12 32.34
C VAL A 692 -19.04 -25.74 31.69
N LEU A 693 -19.24 -24.68 32.46
CA LEU A 693 -19.16 -23.28 32.00
C LEU A 693 -17.75 -22.72 32.01
N SER A 694 -16.86 -23.25 32.86
CA SER A 694 -15.47 -22.79 32.96
C SER A 694 -14.51 -23.82 32.38
N LYS A 695 -13.51 -23.37 31.62
CA LYS A 695 -12.40 -24.20 31.13
C LYS A 695 -11.08 -23.61 31.60
N THR A 696 -10.22 -24.45 32.15
CA THR A 696 -8.86 -24.08 32.56
C THR A 696 -7.84 -24.58 31.56
N SER A 697 -6.87 -23.76 31.19
CA SER A 697 -5.73 -24.16 30.35
C SER A 697 -4.45 -23.44 30.78
N VAL A 698 -3.30 -24.01 30.42
CA VAL A 698 -2.02 -23.31 30.52
C VAL A 698 -1.92 -22.37 29.32
N SER A 699 -1.81 -21.05 29.58
CA SER A 699 -1.71 -20.02 28.54
C SER A 699 -0.28 -19.52 28.33
N GLY A 700 0.65 -19.85 29.23
CA GLY A 700 2.07 -19.48 29.12
C GLY A 700 2.97 -20.31 30.02
N GLY A 701 4.24 -20.44 29.61
CA GLY A 701 5.27 -21.12 30.38
C GLY A 701 5.19 -22.65 30.39
N LEU A 702 4.46 -23.30 29.46
CA LEU A 702 4.39 -24.77 29.40
C LEU A 702 5.75 -25.39 29.02
N LEU A 703 6.29 -26.25 29.90
CA LEU A 703 7.54 -26.99 29.68
C LEU A 703 7.29 -28.48 29.35
N GLY A 704 6.15 -29.03 29.78
CA GLY A 704 5.78 -30.41 29.47
C GLY A 704 4.46 -30.84 30.10
N GLU A 705 3.93 -31.96 29.64
CA GLU A 705 2.71 -32.59 30.15
C GLU A 705 2.99 -34.06 30.50
N TYR A 706 2.51 -34.52 31.65
CA TYR A 706 2.58 -35.92 32.03
C TYR A 706 1.27 -36.36 32.69
N LYS A 707 1.02 -37.67 32.70
CA LYS A 707 -0.11 -38.23 33.44
C LYS A 707 0.33 -38.57 34.85
N THR A 708 -0.44 -38.14 35.84
CA THR A 708 -0.24 -38.57 37.22
C THR A 708 -0.52 -40.08 37.34
N SER A 709 -0.17 -40.67 38.48
CA SER A 709 -0.49 -42.07 38.80
C SER A 709 -1.99 -42.39 38.75
N LEU A 710 -2.86 -41.37 38.78
CA LEU A 710 -4.31 -41.46 38.68
C LEU A 710 -4.83 -41.21 37.24
N GLY A 711 -3.92 -41.02 36.27
CA GLY A 711 -4.26 -40.75 34.87
C GLY A 711 -4.63 -39.30 34.56
N GLU A 712 -4.63 -38.41 35.56
CA GLU A 712 -4.93 -36.99 35.39
C GLU A 712 -3.77 -36.24 34.73
N PRO A 713 -4.03 -35.29 33.80
CA PRO A 713 -2.99 -34.47 33.20
C PRO A 713 -2.37 -33.53 34.25
N ALA A 714 -1.05 -33.53 34.33
CA ALA A 714 -0.25 -32.60 35.11
C ALA A 714 0.69 -31.84 34.19
N TYR A 715 0.67 -30.52 34.30
CA TYR A 715 1.48 -29.62 33.49
C TYR A 715 2.70 -29.16 34.28
N ILE A 716 3.88 -29.27 33.67
CA ILE A 716 5.10 -28.64 34.16
C ILE A 716 5.16 -27.27 33.51
N VAL A 717 5.23 -26.22 34.33
CA VAL A 717 5.32 -24.84 33.86
C VAL A 717 6.54 -24.14 34.45
N ASP A 718 7.10 -23.21 33.70
CA ASP A 718 8.13 -22.28 34.16
C ASP A 718 7.56 -21.38 35.26
N GLY A 719 8.14 -21.41 36.46
CA GLY A 719 7.66 -20.65 37.61
C GLY A 719 7.69 -19.14 37.45
N TYR A 720 8.50 -18.60 36.52
CA TYR A 720 8.56 -17.15 36.26
C TYR A 720 7.54 -16.69 35.22
N ASN A 721 7.28 -17.52 34.21
CA ASN A 721 6.39 -17.18 33.08
C ASN A 721 5.07 -17.96 33.11
N ALA A 722 4.77 -18.67 34.19
CA ALA A 722 3.55 -19.46 34.33
C ALA A 722 2.32 -18.57 34.19
N ALA A 723 1.52 -18.84 33.18
CA ALA A 723 0.23 -18.22 32.96
C ALA A 723 -0.84 -19.29 32.73
N PHE A 724 -1.99 -19.11 33.35
CA PHE A 724 -3.15 -19.99 33.23
C PHE A 724 -4.36 -19.17 32.80
N SER A 725 -5.13 -19.67 31.83
CA SER A 725 -6.43 -19.11 31.47
C SER A 725 -7.53 -19.87 32.21
N VAL A 726 -8.49 -19.13 32.79
CA VAL A 726 -9.75 -19.67 33.28
C VAL A 726 -10.88 -19.01 32.47
N ASP A 727 -11.14 -19.56 31.29
CA ASP A 727 -12.15 -19.05 30.36
C ASP A 727 -13.55 -19.45 30.82
N GLN A 728 -14.49 -18.50 30.75
CA GLN A 728 -15.92 -18.72 30.96
C GLN A 728 -16.63 -18.75 29.60
N LYS A 729 -17.60 -19.65 29.43
CA LYS A 729 -18.46 -19.73 28.22
C LYS A 729 -19.62 -18.71 28.21
N THR A 730 -19.84 -18.03 29.32
CA THR A 730 -20.90 -17.03 29.52
C THR A 730 -20.28 -15.76 30.12
N PRO A 731 -20.85 -14.57 29.87
CA PRO A 731 -20.46 -13.36 30.56
C PRO A 731 -20.66 -13.48 32.08
N CYS A 732 -19.75 -12.90 32.85
CA CYS A 732 -19.85 -12.80 34.30
C CYS A 732 -20.14 -11.36 34.72
N SER A 733 -21.05 -11.19 35.69
CA SER A 733 -21.24 -9.92 36.38
C SER A 733 -20.11 -9.65 37.37
N LYS A 734 -19.55 -10.70 38.01
CA LYS A 734 -18.47 -10.59 38.99
C LYS A 734 -17.45 -11.71 38.86
N LEU A 735 -16.18 -11.33 38.99
CA LEU A 735 -15.04 -12.25 39.00
C LEU A 735 -14.37 -12.20 40.38
N TYR A 736 -14.21 -13.36 41.02
CA TYR A 736 -13.53 -13.48 42.31
C TYR A 736 -12.33 -14.41 42.19
N TYR A 737 -11.19 -13.97 42.72
CA TYR A 737 -9.98 -14.76 42.86
C TYR A 737 -9.61 -14.89 44.32
N ASN A 738 -9.47 -16.13 44.80
CA ASN A 738 -9.17 -16.46 46.19
C ASN A 738 -10.13 -15.83 47.23
N GLY A 739 -11.33 -15.39 46.81
CA GLY A 739 -12.32 -14.75 47.66
C GLY A 739 -12.33 -13.22 47.57
N SER A 740 -11.33 -12.61 46.92
CA SER A 740 -11.29 -11.17 46.64
C SER A 740 -11.96 -10.88 45.29
N LEU A 741 -12.70 -9.77 45.21
CA LEU A 741 -13.28 -9.27 43.96
C LEU A 741 -12.14 -8.78 43.06
N VAL A 742 -12.04 -9.35 41.86
CA VAL A 742 -11.07 -8.97 40.82
C VAL A 742 -11.68 -7.93 39.89
N PHE A 743 -12.94 -8.15 39.49
CA PHE A 743 -13.63 -7.31 38.53
C PHE A 743 -15.14 -7.40 38.73
N GLU A 744 -15.81 -6.26 38.65
CA GLU A 744 -17.26 -6.15 38.61
C GLU A 744 -17.65 -5.44 37.32
N PHE A 745 -18.54 -6.07 36.55
CA PHE A 745 -18.97 -5.52 35.27
C PHE A 745 -19.92 -4.35 35.50
N GLY A 746 -19.54 -3.17 35.00
CA GLY A 746 -20.32 -1.95 35.19
C GLY A 746 -21.63 -1.87 34.38
N LYS A 747 -21.92 -2.86 33.53
CA LYS A 747 -23.15 -2.94 32.72
C LYS A 747 -24.01 -4.10 33.20
N SER A 748 -25.33 -3.92 33.22
CA SER A 748 -26.25 -5.05 33.35
C SER A 748 -26.39 -5.77 32.02
N PHE A 749 -26.60 -7.08 32.08
CA PHE A 749 -26.77 -7.93 30.91
C PHE A 749 -27.80 -9.01 31.22
N GLY A 750 -28.37 -9.62 30.20
CA GLY A 750 -29.44 -10.60 30.31
C GLY A 750 -29.14 -11.88 29.53
N ILE A 751 -30.16 -12.70 29.35
CA ILE A 751 -30.17 -13.81 28.41
C ILE A 751 -31.36 -13.58 27.48
N VAL A 752 -31.12 -12.88 26.37
CA VAL A 752 -32.17 -12.42 25.45
C VAL A 752 -33.04 -13.55 24.90
N PRO A 753 -32.49 -14.72 24.48
CA PRO A 753 -33.33 -15.83 24.03
C PRO A 753 -34.30 -16.34 25.10
N MET A 754 -33.96 -16.18 26.38
CA MET A 754 -34.81 -16.56 27.51
C MET A 754 -35.72 -15.41 28.00
N ALA A 755 -35.64 -14.24 27.36
CA ALA A 755 -36.29 -13.00 27.80
C ALA A 755 -36.00 -12.64 29.27
N VAL A 756 -34.82 -13.03 29.77
CA VAL A 756 -34.37 -12.69 31.13
C VAL A 756 -33.46 -11.48 31.03
N SER A 757 -33.73 -10.45 31.84
CA SER A 757 -32.88 -9.25 31.94
C SER A 757 -32.17 -9.21 33.29
N SER A 758 -31.06 -8.48 33.37
CA SER A 758 -30.30 -8.26 34.62
C SER A 758 -29.89 -9.54 35.36
N VAL A 759 -29.31 -10.50 34.63
CA VAL A 759 -28.81 -11.76 35.20
C VAL A 759 -27.51 -11.52 35.97
N THR A 760 -27.35 -12.20 37.10
CA THR A 760 -26.10 -12.23 37.88
C THR A 760 -25.39 -13.56 37.66
N ILE A 761 -24.14 -13.52 37.16
CA ILE A 761 -23.29 -14.70 36.95
C ILE A 761 -21.94 -14.43 37.60
N GLU A 762 -21.57 -15.24 38.59
CA GLU A 762 -20.29 -15.11 39.30
C GLU A 762 -19.33 -16.23 38.93
N GLN A 763 -18.07 -15.88 38.65
CA GLN A 763 -16.98 -16.86 38.55
C GLN A 763 -16.07 -16.76 39.78
N LYS A 764 -15.91 -17.87 40.50
CA LYS A 764 -15.07 -17.95 41.69
C LYS A 764 -13.92 -18.91 41.45
N VAL A 765 -12.71 -18.39 41.40
CA VAL A 765 -11.49 -19.18 41.18
C VAL A 765 -10.69 -19.22 42.48
N SER A 766 -10.32 -20.42 42.92
CA SER A 766 -9.44 -20.62 44.08
C SER A 766 -8.31 -21.55 43.70
N VAL A 767 -7.08 -21.15 44.03
CA VAL A 767 -5.87 -21.93 43.70
C VAL A 767 -5.21 -22.37 45.00
N TYR A 768 -4.89 -23.65 45.10
CA TYR A 768 -4.28 -24.27 46.27
C TYR A 768 -2.92 -24.88 45.92
N LYS A 769 -2.00 -24.87 46.89
CA LYS A 769 -0.80 -25.70 46.79
C LYS A 769 -1.21 -27.15 47.10
N LYS A 770 -0.72 -28.11 46.30
CA LYS A 770 -1.01 -29.54 46.50
C LYS A 770 -0.69 -29.95 47.96
N GLY A 771 -1.67 -30.52 48.65
CA GLY A 771 -1.55 -30.93 50.07
C GLY A 771 -1.79 -29.83 51.11
N GLN A 772 -2.13 -28.60 50.69
CA GLN A 772 -2.51 -27.51 51.58
C GLN A 772 -3.95 -27.07 51.33
N THR A 773 -4.65 -26.70 52.41
CA THR A 773 -5.99 -26.10 52.36
C THR A 773 -5.95 -24.57 52.21
N THR A 774 -4.78 -23.96 52.37
CA THR A 774 -4.57 -22.51 52.22
C THR A 774 -4.42 -22.13 50.76
N LYS A 775 -5.13 -21.08 50.34
CA LYS A 775 -5.05 -20.50 48.99
C LYS A 775 -3.67 -19.90 48.74
N THR A 776 -3.11 -20.08 47.54
CA THR A 776 -1.79 -19.54 47.19
C THR A 776 -1.88 -18.05 46.84
N ALA A 777 -0.92 -17.25 47.32
CA ALA A 777 -0.75 -15.84 46.93
C ALA A 777 0.29 -15.64 45.81
N LYS A 778 0.80 -16.75 45.23
CA LYS A 778 1.87 -16.72 44.21
C LYS A 778 1.40 -16.40 42.79
N LEU A 779 0.10 -16.28 42.57
CA LEU A 779 -0.48 -15.85 41.30
C LEU A 779 -1.33 -14.61 41.54
N PHE A 780 -1.41 -13.74 40.55
CA PHE A 780 -2.39 -12.67 40.50
C PHE A 780 -3.36 -12.89 39.33
N ALA A 781 -4.60 -12.43 39.51
CA ALA A 781 -5.65 -12.57 38.51
C ALA A 781 -5.86 -11.24 37.77
N THR A 782 -6.02 -11.33 36.45
CA THR A 782 -6.42 -10.23 35.58
C THR A 782 -7.69 -10.65 34.84
N PRO A 783 -8.70 -9.77 34.71
CA PRO A 783 -9.94 -10.11 34.02
C PRO A 783 -9.71 -10.31 32.51
N SER A 784 -10.37 -11.31 31.93
CA SER A 784 -10.39 -11.54 30.48
C SER A 784 -11.68 -10.97 29.91
N LEU A 785 -11.57 -9.86 29.17
CA LEU A 785 -12.73 -9.13 28.61
C LEU A 785 -12.89 -9.41 27.11
N LYS A 786 -14.12 -9.67 26.68
CA LYS A 786 -14.48 -9.89 25.27
C LYS A 786 -15.81 -9.20 24.95
N ASN A 787 -16.01 -8.75 23.72
CA ASN A 787 -17.34 -8.34 23.30
C ASN A 787 -18.16 -9.59 22.96
N VAL A 788 -19.43 -9.60 23.31
CA VAL A 788 -20.32 -10.73 23.08
C VAL A 788 -21.60 -10.28 22.35
N PRO A 789 -22.26 -11.15 21.58
CA PRO A 789 -23.49 -10.79 20.88
C PRO A 789 -24.57 -10.34 21.87
N SER A 790 -25.08 -9.11 21.71
CA SER A 790 -26.22 -8.62 22.49
C SER A 790 -27.50 -9.39 22.23
N ALA A 791 -27.63 -10.03 21.06
CA ALA A 791 -28.73 -10.95 20.75
C ALA A 791 -28.73 -12.20 21.66
N LEU A 792 -27.61 -12.51 22.33
CA LEU A 792 -27.53 -13.56 23.35
C LEU A 792 -27.54 -12.97 24.75
N TRP A 793 -26.72 -11.94 24.98
CA TRP A 793 -26.37 -11.47 26.32
C TRP A 793 -26.87 -10.05 26.64
N GLY A 794 -27.68 -9.41 25.80
CA GLY A 794 -28.29 -8.10 26.08
C GLY A 794 -29.41 -8.17 27.14
N ASN A 795 -29.90 -7.00 27.58
CA ASN A 795 -31.08 -6.94 28.46
C ASN A 795 -32.40 -7.02 27.69
N THR A 796 -32.38 -6.66 26.41
CA THR A 796 -33.52 -6.64 25.51
C THR A 796 -33.09 -7.14 24.15
N ASP A 797 -34.04 -7.62 23.35
CA ASP A 797 -33.80 -7.89 21.94
C ASP A 797 -33.25 -6.63 21.26
N PRO A 798 -32.00 -6.65 20.76
CA PRO A 798 -31.35 -5.48 20.20
C PRO A 798 -31.78 -5.22 18.75
N GLY A 799 -32.61 -6.10 18.16
CA GLY A 799 -32.97 -6.05 16.75
C GLY A 799 -31.81 -6.37 15.82
N ILE A 800 -32.08 -6.30 14.52
CA ILE A 800 -31.13 -6.67 13.45
C ILE A 800 -29.88 -5.78 13.37
N ASN A 801 -29.98 -4.53 13.85
CA ASN A 801 -28.89 -3.54 13.86
C ASN A 801 -28.25 -3.40 15.24
N GLY A 802 -28.50 -4.37 16.12
CA GLY A 802 -28.00 -4.43 17.49
C GLY A 802 -26.48 -4.44 17.60
N GLU A 803 -25.93 -3.67 18.52
CA GLU A 803 -24.48 -3.60 18.76
C GLU A 803 -24.03 -4.70 19.72
N LEU A 804 -22.75 -5.09 19.68
CA LEU A 804 -22.18 -6.05 20.62
C LEU A 804 -22.19 -5.48 22.05
N LEU A 805 -22.38 -6.36 23.05
CA LEU A 805 -22.14 -6.01 24.45
C LEU A 805 -20.62 -5.94 24.66
N THR A 806 -20.08 -4.73 24.75
CA THR A 806 -18.62 -4.54 24.86
C THR A 806 -18.08 -4.85 26.25
N ASP A 807 -16.84 -5.37 26.27
CA ASP A 807 -16.03 -5.59 27.47
C ASP A 807 -16.67 -6.53 28.52
N ALA A 808 -17.46 -7.50 28.05
CA ALA A 808 -18.07 -8.51 28.90
C ALA A 808 -16.98 -9.42 29.52
N PRO A 809 -16.99 -9.67 30.85
CA PRO A 809 -16.02 -10.54 31.50
C PRO A 809 -16.27 -11.99 31.11
N MET A 810 -15.33 -12.59 30.38
CA MET A 810 -15.41 -13.96 29.87
C MET A 810 -14.37 -14.87 30.54
N GLY A 811 -13.96 -14.55 31.76
CA GLY A 811 -13.00 -15.31 32.54
C GLY A 811 -11.91 -14.47 33.17
N MET A 812 -10.82 -15.11 33.57
CA MET A 812 -9.63 -14.43 34.08
C MET A 812 -8.34 -15.16 33.68
N GLN A 813 -7.26 -14.40 33.53
CA GLN A 813 -5.91 -14.93 33.38
C GLN A 813 -5.19 -14.85 34.72
N LEU A 814 -4.63 -15.98 35.15
CA LEU A 814 -3.82 -16.09 36.35
C LEU A 814 -2.35 -16.10 35.94
N ASN A 815 -1.60 -15.09 36.34
CA ASN A 815 -0.17 -14.97 36.03
C ASN A 815 0.66 -15.14 37.30
N ALA A 816 1.85 -15.71 37.17
CA ALA A 816 2.81 -15.76 38.27
C ALA A 816 3.11 -14.35 38.79
N SER A 817 2.96 -14.15 40.09
CA SER A 817 3.37 -12.91 40.75
C SER A 817 4.89 -12.78 40.59
N ASN A 818 5.36 -11.70 39.95
CA ASN A 818 6.79 -11.44 39.74
C ASN A 818 7.57 -11.65 41.04
N PHE A 819 8.32 -12.74 41.15
CA PHE A 819 9.37 -12.91 42.15
C PHE A 819 10.67 -12.36 41.56
N ALA A 820 10.76 -11.05 41.41
CA ALA A 820 12.00 -10.27 41.36
C ALA A 820 11.67 -8.82 40.97
N GLU A 821 11.91 -7.86 41.86
CA GLU A 821 12.53 -6.63 41.40
C GLU A 821 13.76 -7.05 40.58
N VAL A 822 13.93 -6.47 39.39
CA VAL A 822 15.21 -6.57 38.68
C VAL A 822 16.25 -5.82 39.51
N LEU A 823 16.70 -6.43 40.60
CA LEU A 823 18.01 -6.16 41.17
C LEU A 823 18.98 -6.56 40.05
N HIS A 824 19.74 -5.60 39.53
CA HIS A 824 20.87 -5.86 38.63
C HIS A 824 21.69 -7.05 39.16
N ILE A 825 21.55 -8.26 38.60
CA ILE A 825 22.30 -9.47 39.01
C ILE A 825 23.54 -9.67 38.13
N ILE A 826 24.12 -8.57 37.65
CA ILE A 826 25.49 -8.58 37.15
C ILE A 826 26.11 -7.28 37.66
N PRO A 827 27.03 -7.31 38.63
CA PRO A 827 27.82 -6.12 38.91
C PRO A 827 28.59 -5.78 37.63
N SER A 828 28.56 -4.51 37.21
CA SER A 828 29.24 -4.07 35.99
C SER A 828 30.72 -4.43 35.98
N GLN A 829 31.34 -4.64 37.16
CA GLN A 829 32.60 -5.37 37.33
C GLN A 829 32.66 -6.14 38.66
N GLY A 830 33.29 -7.34 38.64
CA GLY A 830 33.58 -8.19 39.81
C GLY A 830 32.91 -9.57 39.76
N ALA A 831 33.45 -10.54 40.50
CA ALA A 831 32.90 -11.90 40.64
C ALA A 831 32.19 -12.09 41.99
N TYR A 832 31.14 -12.93 42.01
CA TYR A 832 30.44 -13.30 43.25
C TYR A 832 31.33 -14.12 44.19
N LYS A 833 31.13 -13.96 45.51
CA LYS A 833 31.57 -14.96 46.49
C LYS A 833 30.63 -16.17 46.42
N GLU A 834 31.19 -17.37 46.35
CA GLU A 834 30.46 -18.64 46.22
C GLU A 834 29.42 -18.87 47.33
N SER A 835 29.64 -18.29 48.50
CA SER A 835 28.69 -18.31 49.62
C SER A 835 27.34 -17.65 49.29
N VAL A 836 27.29 -16.71 48.35
CA VAL A 836 26.06 -16.01 47.92
C VAL A 836 25.27 -16.86 46.93
N LEU A 837 25.95 -17.65 46.10
CA LEU A 837 25.31 -18.60 45.18
C LEU A 837 24.69 -19.77 45.96
N SER A 838 25.41 -20.28 46.96
CA SER A 838 25.00 -21.43 47.75
C SER A 838 23.76 -21.18 48.65
N GLN A 839 23.54 -19.94 49.12
CA GLN A 839 22.34 -19.62 49.91
C GLN A 839 21.03 -19.67 49.11
N ARG A 840 21.06 -19.45 47.79
CA ARG A 840 19.87 -19.42 46.93
C ARG A 840 19.55 -20.75 46.23
N GLU A 841 20.49 -21.69 46.21
CA GLU A 841 20.30 -23.06 45.70
C GLU A 841 19.89 -24.07 46.78
N SER A 842 19.15 -23.63 47.80
CA SER A 842 18.55 -24.53 48.79
C SER A 842 17.40 -25.33 48.16
N ILE A 843 17.75 -26.22 47.23
CA ILE A 843 16.92 -27.34 46.80
C ILE A 843 16.80 -28.25 48.01
N THR A 844 15.73 -28.12 48.80
CA THR A 844 15.32 -29.16 49.74
C THR A 844 14.88 -30.38 48.95
N LYS A 845 15.84 -31.21 48.53
CA LYS A 845 15.62 -32.60 48.13
C LYS A 845 15.72 -33.43 49.40
N GLU A 846 14.66 -34.17 49.74
CA GLU A 846 14.81 -35.35 50.60
C GLU A 846 15.74 -36.33 49.87
N ILE A 847 17.01 -36.34 50.26
CA ILE A 847 17.97 -37.32 49.75
C ILE A 847 17.71 -38.61 50.53
N ARG A 848 16.93 -39.54 49.94
CA ARG A 848 17.00 -40.95 50.34
C ARG A 848 18.35 -41.49 49.88
N TYR A 849 19.26 -41.70 50.83
CA TYR A 849 20.43 -42.55 50.60
C TYR A 849 19.97 -44.00 50.48
N ILE A 850 19.71 -44.45 49.25
CA ILE A 850 19.76 -45.89 48.94
C ILE A 850 21.25 -46.20 48.85
N ARG A 851 21.82 -46.91 49.83
CA ARG A 851 23.17 -47.45 49.68
C ARG A 851 23.15 -48.36 48.45
N PRO A 852 23.92 -48.09 47.39
CA PRO A 852 24.08 -49.03 46.30
C PRO A 852 24.64 -50.31 46.91
N ASN A 853 24.04 -51.46 46.60
CA ASN A 853 24.66 -52.74 46.89
C ASN A 853 25.87 -52.82 45.95
N PHE A 854 27.07 -52.57 46.46
CA PHE A 854 28.29 -52.75 45.69
C PHE A 854 28.43 -54.25 45.45
N ILE A 855 28.16 -54.67 44.23
CA ILE A 855 28.50 -56.02 43.76
C ILE A 855 30.02 -56.06 43.71
N ASP A 856 30.63 -57.09 44.30
CA ASP A 856 32.08 -57.28 44.19
C ASP A 856 32.52 -57.19 42.72
N PRO A 857 33.66 -56.54 42.43
CA PRO A 857 34.14 -56.41 41.06
C PRO A 857 34.25 -57.81 40.45
N LYS A 858 33.62 -58.01 39.28
CA LYS A 858 33.78 -59.26 38.52
C LYS A 858 35.28 -59.49 38.32
N HIS A 859 35.76 -60.64 38.77
CA HIS A 859 37.12 -61.08 38.48
C HIS A 859 37.19 -61.37 36.97
N TYR A 860 38.05 -60.63 36.27
CA TYR A 860 38.33 -60.87 34.86
C TYR A 860 39.62 -61.67 34.76
N ASP A 861 39.69 -62.59 33.81
CA ASP A 861 40.86 -63.43 33.59
C ASP A 861 42.11 -62.59 33.27
N GLU A 862 43.30 -63.03 33.67
CA GLU A 862 44.56 -62.31 33.43
C GLU A 862 45.29 -62.82 32.16
N GLU A 863 44.86 -63.93 31.58
CA GLU A 863 45.41 -64.44 30.32
C GLU A 863 44.97 -63.57 29.14
N GLU A 864 45.97 -63.02 28.42
CA GLU A 864 45.76 -62.04 27.35
C GLU A 864 44.82 -62.54 26.25
N ASP A 865 44.90 -63.81 25.86
CA ASP A 865 44.04 -64.38 24.81
C ASP A 865 42.56 -64.46 25.26
N VAL A 866 42.30 -64.80 26.52
CA VAL A 866 40.94 -64.88 27.10
C VAL A 866 40.34 -63.49 27.29
N VAL A 867 41.16 -62.51 27.69
CA VAL A 867 40.78 -61.10 27.77
C VAL A 867 40.42 -60.57 26.38
N MET A 868 41.23 -60.86 25.37
CA MET A 868 40.98 -60.39 24.00
C MET A 868 39.75 -61.05 23.37
N GLU A 869 39.47 -62.33 23.66
CA GLU A 869 38.22 -62.99 23.25
C GLU A 869 37.00 -62.37 23.94
N THR A 870 37.11 -62.05 25.24
CA THR A 870 36.04 -61.40 26.00
C THR A 870 35.77 -59.98 25.50
N ILE A 871 36.81 -59.21 25.18
CA ILE A 871 36.71 -57.88 24.57
C ILE A 871 36.08 -57.99 23.18
N GLN A 872 36.54 -58.92 22.35
CA GLN A 872 35.98 -59.21 21.03
C GLN A 872 34.48 -59.50 21.14
N LYS A 873 34.07 -60.42 22.01
CA LYS A 873 32.66 -60.76 22.22
C LYS A 873 31.84 -59.58 22.72
N THR A 874 32.37 -58.77 23.63
CA THR A 874 31.69 -57.56 24.16
C THR A 874 31.57 -56.44 23.12
N ILE A 875 32.56 -56.30 22.23
CA ILE A 875 32.54 -55.32 21.14
C ILE A 875 31.66 -55.80 19.98
N THR A 876 31.64 -57.09 19.66
CA THR A 876 30.89 -57.61 18.51
C THR A 876 29.44 -57.97 18.86
N GLU A 877 29.17 -58.42 20.09
CA GLU A 877 27.89 -58.99 20.53
C GLU A 877 27.38 -58.31 21.82
N ASN A 878 26.88 -57.07 21.70
CA ASN A 878 26.20 -56.38 22.81
C ASN A 878 24.85 -55.81 22.34
N GLU A 879 23.77 -56.55 22.60
CA GLU A 879 22.40 -56.18 22.21
C GLU A 879 21.98 -54.82 22.76
N ARG A 880 22.31 -54.51 24.02
CA ARG A 880 21.90 -53.25 24.66
C ARG A 880 22.51 -52.04 23.97
N ARG A 881 23.79 -52.14 23.59
CA ARG A 881 24.46 -51.08 22.82
C ARG A 881 23.87 -50.95 21.42
N ASN A 882 23.62 -52.06 20.73
CA ASN A 882 23.02 -52.04 19.39
C ASN A 882 21.62 -51.39 19.42
N ASN A 883 20.80 -51.70 20.42
CA ASN A 883 19.49 -51.06 20.60
C ASN A 883 19.60 -49.53 20.82
N ILE A 884 20.55 -49.07 21.64
CA ILE A 884 20.77 -47.64 21.85
C ILE A 884 21.22 -46.95 20.56
N ILE A 885 22.10 -47.59 19.78
CA ILE A 885 22.58 -47.06 18.50
C ILE A 885 21.43 -47.02 17.47
N GLU A 886 20.57 -48.03 17.42
CA GLU A 886 19.37 -48.03 16.55
C GLU A 886 18.38 -46.94 16.96
N GLU A 887 18.07 -46.78 18.25
CA GLU A 887 17.18 -45.73 18.75
C GLU A 887 17.74 -44.33 18.46
N THR A 888 19.04 -44.11 18.65
CA THR A 888 19.66 -42.81 18.36
C THR A 888 19.78 -42.54 16.86
N SER A 889 20.05 -43.56 16.04
CA SER A 889 20.07 -43.45 14.58
C SER A 889 18.68 -43.08 14.01
N PHE A 890 17.62 -43.73 14.50
CA PHE A 890 16.24 -43.43 14.09
C PHE A 890 15.84 -41.99 14.45
N ASN A 891 16.25 -41.50 15.62
CA ASN A 891 15.84 -40.19 16.11
C ASN A 891 16.64 -39.01 15.55
N PHE A 892 17.89 -39.22 15.09
CA PHE A 892 18.79 -38.12 14.70
C PHE A 892 19.29 -38.19 13.25
N GLY A 893 18.92 -39.20 12.45
CA GLY A 893 19.09 -39.19 10.98
C GLY A 893 20.54 -39.13 10.48
N THR A 894 21.51 -39.34 11.36
CA THR A 894 22.93 -39.15 11.08
C THR A 894 23.71 -40.43 11.39
N TRP A 895 24.16 -41.12 10.32
CA TRP A 895 25.36 -41.97 10.17
C TRP A 895 25.12 -43.44 9.75
N ASN A 896 25.32 -43.71 8.45
CA ASN A 896 25.45 -45.05 7.87
C ASN A 896 26.85 -45.69 8.05
N PHE A 897 27.69 -45.23 8.99
CA PHE A 897 29.10 -45.66 9.04
C PHE A 897 29.70 -45.95 10.43
N ALA A 898 28.90 -46.09 11.49
CA ALA A 898 29.42 -46.60 12.77
C ALA A 898 29.59 -48.14 12.75
N ARG A 899 30.57 -48.65 12.01
CA ARG A 899 30.85 -50.10 11.91
C ARG A 899 31.66 -50.61 13.12
N PHE A 900 31.07 -50.60 14.33
CA PHE A 900 31.71 -51.16 15.53
C PHE A 900 32.05 -52.65 15.39
N LYS A 901 31.35 -53.36 14.50
CA LYS A 901 31.65 -54.76 14.15
C LYS A 901 33.08 -54.94 13.62
N GLN A 902 33.57 -54.01 12.79
CA GLN A 902 34.93 -54.09 12.22
C GLN A 902 36.03 -53.88 13.28
N ILE A 903 35.75 -53.17 14.37
CA ILE A 903 36.67 -53.02 15.51
C ILE A 903 36.71 -54.32 16.33
N GLY A 904 35.57 -55.00 16.45
CA GLY A 904 35.44 -56.30 17.12
C GLY A 904 36.02 -57.47 16.33
N ASP A 905 36.15 -57.40 15.01
CA ASP A 905 36.68 -58.51 14.21
C ASP A 905 38.19 -58.76 14.44
N ASN A 906 38.97 -57.72 14.80
CA ASN A 906 40.37 -57.85 15.21
C ASN A 906 40.78 -56.74 16.20
N PRO A 907 40.42 -56.84 17.48
CA PRO A 907 40.71 -55.80 18.46
C PRO A 907 42.22 -55.66 18.73
N ARG A 908 43.02 -56.73 18.52
CA ARG A 908 44.49 -56.66 18.63
C ARG A 908 45.09 -55.64 17.66
N ALA A 909 44.58 -55.58 16.43
CA ALA A 909 45.05 -54.65 15.41
C ALA A 909 44.69 -53.18 15.70
N VAL A 910 43.80 -52.89 16.65
CA VAL A 910 43.41 -51.51 17.01
C VAL A 910 44.12 -51.04 18.28
N PHE A 911 44.16 -51.88 19.32
CA PHE A 911 44.74 -51.50 20.62
C PHE A 911 46.27 -51.56 20.65
N PHE A 912 46.89 -52.39 19.82
CA PHE A 912 48.35 -52.59 19.84
C PHE A 912 49.09 -51.99 18.63
N THR A 913 48.40 -51.32 17.70
CA THR A 913 49.07 -50.53 16.67
C THR A 913 49.60 -49.22 17.25
N ALA A 914 50.88 -48.93 17.03
CA ALA A 914 51.50 -47.68 17.42
C ALA A 914 50.72 -46.48 16.83
N PRO A 915 50.28 -45.49 17.65
CA PRO A 915 49.50 -44.38 17.15
C PRO A 915 50.34 -43.51 16.19
N LYS A 916 49.96 -43.45 14.91
CA LYS A 916 50.48 -42.44 13.99
C LYS A 916 49.79 -41.11 14.28
N LEU A 917 50.48 -40.20 14.96
CA LEU A 917 50.10 -38.78 15.04
C LEU A 917 50.05 -38.19 13.62
N ARG A 918 48.85 -37.93 13.10
CA ARG A 918 48.68 -37.08 11.91
C ARG A 918 48.80 -35.62 12.35
N THR A 919 49.94 -35.02 12.07
CA THR A 919 50.15 -33.57 12.11
C THR A 919 49.73 -32.96 10.77
N GLU A 920 48.45 -32.73 10.57
CA GLU A 920 47.94 -31.74 9.60
C GLU A 920 46.65 -31.12 10.17
N GLY A 921 46.82 -30.10 11.01
CA GLY A 921 45.86 -29.02 11.13
C GLY A 921 46.34 -27.88 10.23
N SER A 922 45.40 -27.27 9.50
CA SER A 922 45.53 -26.12 8.57
C SER A 922 45.92 -26.43 7.12
N LEU A 923 44.92 -26.74 6.29
CA LEU A 923 44.68 -26.17 4.95
C LEU A 923 43.35 -26.75 4.41
N GLU A 924 42.60 -25.94 3.65
CA GLU A 924 41.26 -26.23 3.08
C GLU A 924 40.03 -25.95 3.95
N MET A 925 39.98 -24.72 4.47
CA MET A 925 38.79 -23.88 4.28
C MET A 925 39.01 -23.09 2.98
N GLN A 926 38.56 -23.60 1.83
CA GLN A 926 38.28 -22.79 0.63
C GLN A 926 37.48 -23.60 -0.41
N VAL A 927 36.40 -22.99 -0.92
CA VAL A 927 35.88 -23.09 -2.31
C VAL A 927 34.96 -24.31 -2.56
N ILE A 928 33.62 -24.14 -2.50
CA ILE A 928 32.77 -23.85 -3.69
C ILE A 928 33.46 -24.25 -4.99
N ARG A 929 33.07 -25.34 -5.66
CA ARG A 929 32.90 -25.36 -7.14
C ARG A 929 32.51 -26.76 -7.62
N GLN A 930 31.21 -27.02 -7.64
CA GLN A 930 30.45 -27.24 -8.88
C GLN A 930 28.96 -27.06 -8.61
#